data_AF-A0A131XWC9-F1
#
_entry.id   AF-A0A131XWC9-F1
#
_cell.length_a   1.000
_cell.length_b   1.000
_cell.length_c   1.000
_cell.angle_alpha   90.00
_cell.angle_beta   90.00
_cell.angle_gamma   90.00
#
_symmetry.space_group_name_H-M   'P 1'
#
loop_
_entity.id
_entity.type
_entity.pdbx_description
1 polymer ?
#
loop_
_entity_poly.entity_id
_entity_poly.type
_entity_poly.pdbx_seq_one_letter_code
_entity_poly.pdbx_strand_id
1 'polypeptide(L)'
;TTHPEYISDVNNLCLFSDHSLFNINLSIDVPVPVTSKKTIRNYAKANAVSINAELLDSFPNFKHHFNARSVEENWCIIKELLHNLISRYVPVCRVISNPSSPWFTLNTKKMLRKKKRLFQSAKRKDNGDASWSRFREFAKTCKREIRTAKRNFFENDLYNILISNPRRFWKIINPSSKKRPIISDPTGKQLPENEICDRFNQYFSSVFTRETFPMPQLASRDALGEMGSIPISSEGISKLIEQLPVSSAPGRDGINSEILKITKHTSSLYLGKIFNQSLITGMLPSDWRHADVIPIFKSGSSDDLSNYRPISLTSVCSKLLEHIIFAAIMQFLDINNVLFSNQHGFRRNRSCTTQLFELVTDIHSNLNSRTQTDALFIDFSKAFDRVPHYRLIVKLQNLKINATIVNWIKTFLTTRTQSVRLGETSSQSLPVISGVPQGTVLGPLLFLVYINDIGNRLGSCVRLFADDLVVYRAVSSEEDCLILQEDLSLIETWCTEWLMSINYNKCKCVSFSKSRNPVNYTYQLTSQPIEKVSSFKYLGVHLSSDLSWRTHIEHITSSANKTLGFLRRRLSQTSPKIKQLSYCTLVRSKMEYASTIWNPHQAYLSDMLESIQNRATRFILADYSPTSISALKASLSLPLLNTRRTVDRLSFFHNLFYKPWTDHEFFSSASHVSLRRDHCQKIEMPFARTNTLKNSPLFLCIRDWNALPEPIVTITDHALFLAELSKHMIV
;
A
#
# COMPACT_ATOMS: atom_id res chain seq x y z
N THR A 1 6.79 -33.18 20.51
CA THR A 1 5.80 -32.33 19.80
C THR A 1 5.82 -30.95 20.44
N THR A 2 5.60 -29.86 19.69
CA THR A 2 5.43 -28.51 20.28
C THR A 2 4.03 -28.27 20.83
N HIS A 3 3.14 -29.26 20.73
CA HIS A 3 1.76 -29.27 21.20
C HIS A 3 1.44 -30.64 21.84
N PRO A 4 1.90 -30.90 23.08
CA PRO A 4 1.63 -32.15 23.81
C PRO A 4 0.13 -32.40 24.07
N GLU A 5 -0.68 -31.34 24.11
CA GLU A 5 -2.13 -31.37 24.35
C GLU A 5 -2.94 -32.15 23.31
N TYR A 6 -2.40 -32.36 22.10
CA TYR A 6 -3.08 -33.12 21.03
C TYR A 6 -2.78 -34.62 21.05
N ILE A 7 -1.96 -35.07 22.01
CA ILE A 7 -1.46 -36.43 22.11
C ILE A 7 -2.00 -37.08 23.38
N SER A 8 -2.70 -38.20 23.23
CA SER A 8 -3.13 -39.06 24.34
C SER A 8 -2.74 -40.52 24.09
N ASP A 9 -2.78 -41.35 25.14
CA ASP A 9 -2.59 -42.81 25.08
C ASP A 9 -1.32 -43.27 24.34
N VAL A 10 -0.17 -42.69 24.70
CA VAL A 10 1.13 -43.12 24.16
C VAL A 10 1.51 -44.46 24.77
N ASN A 11 1.27 -45.55 24.05
CA ASN A 11 1.55 -46.91 24.49
C ASN A 11 2.70 -47.49 23.67
N ASN A 12 3.75 -47.95 24.35
CA ASN A 12 4.82 -48.71 23.71
C ASN A 12 4.41 -50.18 23.66
N LEU A 13 4.09 -50.67 22.48
CA LEU A 13 3.80 -52.07 22.21
C LEU A 13 5.13 -52.75 21.84
N CYS A 14 5.92 -53.10 22.85
CA CYS A 14 7.12 -53.91 22.63
C CYS A 14 6.72 -55.30 22.15
N LEU A 15 6.87 -55.55 20.85
CA LEU A 15 6.67 -56.87 20.25
C LEU A 15 8.00 -57.33 19.64
N PHE A 16 8.71 -58.19 20.38
CA PHE A 16 9.76 -59.13 19.94
C PHE A 16 10.74 -58.68 18.83
N SER A 17 11.13 -57.40 18.77
CA SER A 17 12.28 -56.93 17.97
C SER A 17 12.95 -55.70 18.61
N ASP A 18 14.13 -55.35 18.13
CA ASP A 18 14.92 -54.14 18.46
C ASP A 18 14.29 -52.82 17.98
N HIS A 19 13.07 -52.87 17.41
CA HIS A 19 12.26 -51.71 17.09
C HIS A 19 11.03 -51.59 18.01
N SER A 20 10.92 -50.48 18.73
CA SER A 20 9.77 -50.16 19.59
C SER A 20 8.61 -49.59 18.77
N LEU A 21 7.44 -50.23 18.84
CA LEU A 21 6.21 -49.74 18.20
C LEU A 21 5.44 -48.85 19.17
N PHE A 22 5.34 -47.56 18.85
CA PHE A 22 4.51 -46.63 19.63
C PHE A 22 3.13 -46.49 18.99
N ASN A 23 2.08 -46.82 19.76
CA ASN A 23 0.72 -46.43 19.45
C ASN A 23 0.42 -45.09 20.12
N ILE A 24 -0.14 -44.15 19.35
CA ILE A 24 -0.42 -42.79 19.81
C ILE A 24 -1.80 -42.38 19.30
N ASN A 25 -2.68 -41.94 20.19
CA ASN A 25 -3.95 -41.33 19.83
C ASN A 25 -3.75 -39.82 19.61
N LEU A 26 -4.17 -39.35 18.44
CA LEU A 26 -4.09 -37.95 18.05
C LEU A 26 -5.50 -37.36 17.97
N SER A 27 -5.85 -36.50 18.94
CA SER A 27 -7.09 -35.73 18.89
C SER A 27 -6.84 -34.43 18.15
N ILE A 28 -7.16 -34.44 16.84
CA ILE A 28 -6.98 -33.29 15.97
C ILE A 28 -8.36 -32.87 15.48
N ASP A 29 -8.77 -31.65 15.82
CA ASP A 29 -9.90 -31.01 15.16
C ASP A 29 -9.57 -30.82 13.67
N VAL A 30 -10.17 -31.64 12.82
CA VAL A 30 -10.04 -31.49 11.37
C VAL A 30 -11.07 -30.46 10.92
N PRO A 31 -10.67 -29.23 10.54
CA PRO A 31 -11.63 -28.26 10.05
C PRO A 31 -12.31 -28.81 8.80
N VAL A 32 -13.64 -28.94 8.86
CA VAL A 32 -14.44 -29.35 7.69
C VAL A 32 -14.25 -28.27 6.62
N PRO A 33 -13.76 -28.61 5.42
CA PRO A 33 -13.55 -27.62 4.37
C PRO A 33 -14.89 -26.99 3.98
N VAL A 34 -15.07 -25.74 4.38
CA VAL A 34 -16.28 -24.97 4.07
C VAL A 34 -16.30 -24.68 2.56
N THR A 35 -17.10 -25.44 1.81
CA THR A 35 -17.39 -25.09 0.43
C THR A 35 -18.28 -23.87 0.40
N SER A 36 -17.75 -22.73 -0.02
CA SER A 36 -18.58 -21.54 -0.26
C SER A 36 -19.17 -21.62 -1.67
N LYS A 37 -20.51 -21.55 -1.73
CA LYS A 37 -21.24 -21.35 -2.98
C LYS A 37 -21.52 -19.86 -3.08
N LYS A 38 -21.07 -19.23 -4.16
CA LYS A 38 -21.38 -17.83 -4.44
C LYS A 38 -21.95 -17.71 -5.83
N THR A 39 -22.96 -16.87 -5.95
CA THR A 39 -23.59 -16.50 -7.22
C THR A 39 -23.01 -15.15 -7.60
N ILE A 40 -22.35 -15.05 -8.76
CA ILE A 40 -21.72 -13.80 -9.23
C ILE A 40 -22.15 -13.52 -10.67
N ARG A 41 -22.14 -12.25 -11.07
CA ARG A 41 -22.30 -11.83 -12.46
C ARG A 41 -21.01 -12.09 -13.24
N ASN A 42 -21.13 -12.59 -14.47
CA ASN A 42 -19.99 -12.89 -15.34
C ASN A 42 -19.90 -11.85 -16.46
N TYR A 43 -19.24 -10.73 -16.17
CA TYR A 43 -19.07 -9.61 -17.10
C TYR A 43 -18.28 -9.97 -18.36
N ALA A 44 -17.41 -10.99 -18.29
CA ALA A 44 -16.69 -11.50 -19.46
C ALA A 44 -17.63 -12.14 -20.52
N LYS A 45 -18.87 -12.45 -20.15
CA LYS A 45 -19.92 -12.96 -21.05
C LYS A 45 -21.07 -11.95 -21.24
N ALA A 46 -20.86 -10.68 -20.90
CA ALA A 46 -21.87 -9.65 -21.10
C ALA A 46 -22.11 -9.41 -22.60
N ASN A 47 -23.37 -9.18 -22.99
CA ASN A 47 -23.68 -8.69 -24.33
C ASN A 47 -23.40 -7.18 -24.42
N ALA A 48 -22.14 -6.82 -24.59
CA ALA A 48 -21.67 -5.44 -24.63
C ALA A 48 -22.34 -4.61 -25.74
N VAL A 49 -22.65 -5.23 -26.88
CA VAL A 49 -23.27 -4.56 -28.03
C VAL A 49 -24.69 -4.10 -27.68
N SER A 50 -25.54 -5.01 -27.18
CA SER A 50 -26.91 -4.66 -26.81
C SER A 50 -26.97 -3.68 -25.64
N ILE A 51 -26.09 -3.81 -24.65
CA ILE A 51 -26.01 -2.86 -23.53
C ILE A 51 -25.71 -1.45 -24.04
N ASN A 52 -24.70 -1.28 -24.90
CA ASN A 52 -24.34 0.03 -25.42
C ASN A 52 -25.38 0.58 -26.39
N ALA A 53 -26.02 -0.27 -27.20
CA ALA A 53 -27.07 0.15 -28.11
C ALA A 53 -28.28 0.73 -27.35
N GLU A 54 -28.78 0.02 -26.32
CA GLU A 54 -29.92 0.51 -25.51
C GLU A 54 -29.57 1.76 -24.68
N LEU A 55 -28.33 1.85 -24.16
CA LEU A 55 -27.86 3.08 -23.51
C LEU A 55 -27.81 4.24 -24.47
N LEU A 56 -27.32 4.04 -25.69
CA LEU A 56 -27.21 5.10 -26.68
C LEU A 56 -28.59 5.56 -27.16
N ASP A 57 -29.50 4.62 -27.42
CA ASP A 57 -30.90 4.88 -27.83
C ASP A 57 -31.68 5.67 -26.76
N SER A 58 -31.41 5.41 -25.48
CA SER A 58 -32.03 6.11 -24.36
C SER A 58 -31.48 7.53 -24.12
N PHE A 59 -30.32 7.88 -24.70
CA PHE A 59 -29.61 9.13 -24.38
C PHE A 59 -30.31 10.41 -24.86
N PRO A 60 -30.89 10.48 -26.08
CA PRO A 60 -31.64 11.65 -26.54
C PRO A 60 -32.80 12.02 -25.61
N ASN A 61 -33.59 11.03 -25.18
CA ASN A 61 -34.70 11.24 -24.25
C ASN A 61 -34.20 11.71 -22.87
N PHE A 62 -33.12 11.11 -22.37
CA PHE A 62 -32.47 11.57 -21.14
C PHE A 62 -32.04 13.05 -21.25
N LYS A 63 -31.40 13.41 -22.37
CA LYS A 63 -30.91 14.78 -22.64
C LYS A 63 -32.05 15.79 -22.74
N HIS A 64 -33.16 15.43 -23.39
CA HIS A 64 -34.31 16.32 -23.58
C HIS A 64 -34.88 16.84 -22.25
N HIS A 65 -34.99 15.96 -21.25
CA HIS A 65 -35.55 16.30 -19.94
C HIS A 65 -34.48 16.59 -18.87
N PHE A 66 -33.20 16.65 -19.24
CA PHE A 66 -32.09 16.71 -18.29
C PHE A 66 -32.14 17.94 -17.38
N ASN A 67 -32.33 19.12 -17.96
CA ASN A 67 -32.30 20.40 -17.24
C ASN A 67 -33.50 20.60 -16.30
N ALA A 68 -34.59 19.85 -16.51
CA ALA A 68 -35.80 19.92 -15.68
C ALA A 68 -35.69 19.05 -14.41
N ARG A 69 -34.65 18.21 -14.31
CA ARG A 69 -34.43 17.25 -13.22
C ARG A 69 -33.27 17.68 -12.34
N SER A 70 -33.34 17.32 -11.07
CA SER A 70 -32.24 17.42 -10.13
C SER A 70 -31.10 16.44 -10.46
N VAL A 71 -29.93 16.68 -9.84
CA VAL A 71 -28.76 15.79 -9.93
C VAL A 71 -29.12 14.37 -9.43
N GLU A 72 -29.93 14.26 -8.38
CA GLU A 72 -30.38 12.98 -7.82
C GLU A 72 -31.25 12.21 -8.82
N GLU A 73 -32.27 12.86 -9.39
CA GLU A 73 -33.18 12.22 -10.34
C GLU A 73 -32.44 11.76 -11.60
N ASN A 74 -31.57 12.61 -12.14
CA ASN A 74 -30.75 12.25 -13.30
C ASN A 74 -29.83 11.04 -12.98
N TRP A 75 -29.22 11.01 -11.79
CA TRP A 75 -28.40 9.87 -11.35
C TRP A 75 -29.22 8.58 -11.21
N CYS A 76 -30.38 8.64 -10.56
CA CYS A 76 -31.25 7.47 -10.36
C CYS A 76 -31.68 6.84 -11.68
N ILE A 77 -32.02 7.65 -12.69
CA ILE A 77 -32.38 7.15 -14.03
C ILE A 77 -31.25 6.32 -14.64
N ILE A 78 -30.01 6.81 -14.63
CA ILE A 78 -28.87 6.07 -15.19
C ILE A 78 -28.54 4.84 -14.36
N LYS A 79 -28.59 4.95 -13.03
CA LYS A 79 -28.34 3.84 -12.11
C LYS A 79 -29.32 2.69 -12.38
N GLU A 80 -30.61 3.00 -12.45
CA GLU A 80 -31.67 2.02 -12.73
C GLU A 80 -31.55 1.43 -14.12
N LEU A 81 -31.28 2.25 -15.14
CA LEU A 81 -31.04 1.78 -16.50
C LEU A 81 -29.86 0.80 -16.56
N LEU A 82 -28.73 1.12 -15.93
CA LEU A 82 -27.58 0.23 -15.84
C LEU A 82 -27.93 -1.07 -15.09
N HIS A 83 -28.64 -1.01 -13.97
CA HIS A 83 -29.06 -2.21 -13.23
C HIS A 83 -29.96 -3.12 -14.06
N ASN A 84 -30.92 -2.54 -14.80
CA ASN A 84 -31.81 -3.28 -15.69
C ASN A 84 -31.02 -3.97 -16.81
N LEU A 85 -30.09 -3.25 -17.44
CA LEU A 85 -29.23 -3.80 -18.48
C LEU A 85 -28.27 -4.88 -17.95
N ILE A 86 -27.70 -4.68 -16.76
CA ILE A 86 -26.88 -5.71 -16.09
C ILE A 86 -27.73 -6.96 -15.84
N SER A 87 -28.96 -6.77 -15.36
CA SER A 87 -29.85 -7.89 -15.04
C SER A 87 -30.17 -8.73 -16.27
N ARG A 88 -30.48 -8.06 -17.39
CA ARG A 88 -30.87 -8.64 -18.67
C ARG A 88 -29.70 -9.25 -19.45
N TYR A 89 -28.57 -8.55 -19.52
CA TYR A 89 -27.50 -8.84 -20.50
C TYR A 89 -26.20 -9.38 -19.93
N VAL A 90 -26.02 -9.43 -18.60
CA VAL A 90 -24.85 -10.11 -18.03
C VAL A 90 -25.24 -11.35 -17.22
N PRO A 91 -24.80 -12.55 -17.64
CA PRO A 91 -25.27 -13.80 -17.08
C PRO A 91 -24.72 -14.03 -15.67
N VAL A 92 -25.48 -14.78 -14.89
CA VAL A 92 -25.12 -15.18 -13.55
C VAL A 92 -24.42 -16.55 -13.58
N CYS A 93 -23.31 -16.69 -12.86
CA CYS A 93 -22.62 -17.97 -12.68
C CYS A 93 -22.49 -18.36 -11.21
N ARG A 94 -22.60 -19.66 -10.93
CA ARG A 94 -22.37 -20.24 -9.59
C ARG A 94 -20.93 -20.67 -9.48
N VAL A 95 -20.18 -20.01 -8.59
CA VAL A 95 -18.80 -20.36 -8.27
C VAL A 95 -18.80 -21.17 -6.98
N ILE A 96 -18.38 -22.43 -7.09
CA ILE A 96 -18.09 -23.29 -5.94
C ILE A 96 -16.59 -23.23 -5.73
N SER A 97 -16.14 -22.61 -4.64
CA SER A 97 -14.72 -22.57 -4.30
C SER A 97 -14.43 -23.52 -3.15
N ASN A 98 -13.45 -24.40 -3.34
CA ASN A 98 -12.82 -25.15 -2.27
C ASN A 98 -11.40 -24.59 -2.07
N PRO A 99 -11.17 -23.73 -1.06
CA PRO A 99 -9.85 -23.15 -0.80
C PRO A 99 -8.77 -24.19 -0.54
N SER A 100 -9.13 -25.36 -0.02
CA SER A 100 -8.17 -26.43 0.32
C SER A 100 -7.69 -27.25 -0.89
N SER A 101 -8.38 -27.16 -2.04
CA SER A 101 -8.04 -27.94 -3.24
C SER A 101 -8.36 -27.14 -4.52
N PRO A 102 -7.61 -26.05 -4.78
CA PRO A 102 -7.86 -25.16 -5.91
C PRO A 102 -7.57 -25.81 -7.27
N TRP A 103 -6.74 -26.84 -7.30
CA TRP A 103 -6.43 -27.68 -8.46
C TRP A 103 -7.56 -28.67 -8.82
N PHE A 104 -8.61 -28.77 -8.00
CA PHE A 104 -9.68 -29.73 -8.20
C PHE A 104 -10.67 -29.26 -9.27
N THR A 105 -10.64 -29.90 -10.43
CA THR A 105 -11.47 -29.53 -11.60
C THR A 105 -12.77 -30.34 -11.69
N LEU A 106 -13.66 -29.93 -12.60
CA LEU A 106 -14.84 -30.75 -12.93
C LEU A 106 -14.45 -32.14 -13.46
N ASN A 107 -13.32 -32.24 -14.17
CA ASN A 107 -12.82 -33.50 -14.69
C ASN A 107 -12.37 -34.44 -13.55
N THR A 108 -11.58 -33.95 -12.58
CA THR A 108 -11.19 -34.77 -11.41
C THR A 108 -12.41 -35.23 -10.62
N LYS A 109 -13.45 -34.39 -10.52
CA LYS A 109 -14.74 -34.77 -9.90
C LYS A 109 -15.45 -35.89 -10.67
N LYS A 110 -15.51 -35.81 -12.00
CA LYS A 110 -16.11 -36.85 -12.86
C LYS A 110 -15.37 -38.19 -12.69
N MET A 111 -14.03 -38.16 -12.67
CA MET A 111 -13.19 -39.35 -12.47
C MET A 111 -13.43 -40.01 -11.11
N LEU A 112 -13.49 -39.23 -10.02
CA LEU A 112 -13.78 -39.77 -8.68
C LEU A 112 -15.18 -40.40 -8.60
N ARG A 113 -16.19 -39.80 -9.26
CA ARG A 113 -17.54 -40.37 -9.35
C ARG A 113 -17.54 -41.70 -10.10
N LYS A 114 -16.83 -41.79 -11.24
CA LYS A 114 -16.69 -43.03 -11.99
C LYS A 114 -15.97 -44.11 -11.17
N LYS A 115 -14.91 -43.76 -10.43
CA LYS A 115 -14.23 -44.68 -9.50
C LYS A 115 -15.20 -45.22 -8.44
N LYS A 116 -16.01 -44.35 -7.83
CA LYS A 116 -17.01 -44.75 -6.81
C LYS A 116 -18.07 -45.68 -7.38
N ARG A 117 -18.56 -45.43 -8.60
CA ARG A 117 -19.52 -46.32 -9.29
C ARG A 117 -18.92 -47.70 -9.56
N LEU A 118 -17.68 -47.76 -10.06
CA LEU A 118 -16.99 -49.03 -10.32
C LEU A 118 -16.75 -49.82 -9.02
N PHE A 119 -16.40 -49.15 -7.92
CA PHE A 119 -16.28 -49.78 -6.61
C PHE A 119 -17.62 -50.37 -6.13
N GLN A 120 -18.72 -49.60 -6.24
CA GLN A 120 -20.04 -50.08 -5.87
C GLN A 120 -20.49 -51.26 -6.73
N SER A 121 -20.16 -51.26 -8.02
CA SER A 121 -20.43 -52.39 -8.91
C SER A 121 -19.64 -53.63 -8.49
N ALA A 122 -18.34 -53.50 -8.24
CA ALA A 122 -17.48 -54.62 -7.83
C ALA A 122 -17.86 -55.23 -6.48
N LYS A 123 -18.56 -54.48 -5.62
CA LYS A 123 -19.03 -54.95 -4.29
C LYS A 123 -20.33 -55.77 -4.36
N ARG A 124 -21.07 -55.80 -5.48
CA ARG A 124 -22.32 -56.57 -5.61
C ARG A 124 -22.01 -58.06 -5.68
N LYS A 125 -22.82 -58.90 -5.02
CA LYS A 125 -22.59 -60.35 -4.85
C LYS A 125 -22.41 -61.14 -6.16
N ASP A 126 -23.02 -60.70 -7.27
CA ASP A 126 -22.96 -61.39 -8.57
C ASP A 126 -21.76 -61.00 -9.46
N ASN A 127 -20.86 -60.14 -8.99
CA ASN A 127 -19.75 -59.62 -9.81
C ASN A 127 -18.41 -60.26 -9.43
N GLY A 128 -17.84 -61.05 -10.36
CA GLY A 128 -16.55 -61.74 -10.20
C GLY A 128 -15.30 -60.86 -10.41
N ASP A 129 -14.13 -61.50 -10.48
CA ASP A 129 -12.79 -60.89 -10.53
C ASP A 129 -12.58 -59.86 -11.65
N ALA A 130 -13.32 -59.97 -12.76
CA ALA A 130 -13.28 -58.99 -13.85
C ALA A 130 -13.74 -57.58 -13.41
N SER A 131 -14.73 -57.50 -12.51
CA SER A 131 -15.23 -56.22 -11.97
C SER A 131 -14.25 -55.58 -10.99
N TRP A 132 -13.59 -56.40 -10.16
CA TRP A 132 -12.50 -55.94 -9.29
C TRP A 132 -11.28 -55.49 -10.09
N SER A 133 -10.94 -56.18 -11.17
CA SER A 133 -9.84 -55.82 -12.09
C SER A 133 -10.10 -54.47 -12.76
N ARG A 134 -11.31 -54.26 -13.33
CA ARG A 134 -11.73 -52.96 -13.89
C ARG A 134 -11.69 -51.82 -12.86
N PHE A 135 -12.12 -52.08 -11.62
CA PHE A 135 -12.01 -51.09 -10.55
C PHE A 135 -10.55 -50.76 -10.23
N ARG A 136 -9.68 -51.77 -10.04
CA ARG A 136 -8.27 -51.57 -9.70
C ARG A 136 -7.53 -50.80 -10.79
N GLU A 137 -7.75 -51.17 -12.05
CA GLU A 137 -7.17 -50.48 -13.21
C GLU A 137 -7.64 -49.02 -13.27
N PHE A 138 -8.94 -48.78 -13.19
CA PHE A 138 -9.47 -47.42 -13.20
C PHE A 138 -9.02 -46.61 -11.97
N ALA A 139 -8.85 -47.24 -10.80
CA ALA A 139 -8.34 -46.59 -9.61
C ALA A 139 -6.88 -46.14 -9.78
N LYS A 140 -6.04 -46.94 -10.46
CA LYS A 140 -4.67 -46.54 -10.84
C LYS A 140 -4.69 -45.35 -11.80
N THR A 141 -5.50 -45.40 -12.85
CA THR A 141 -5.65 -44.30 -13.81
C THR A 141 -6.17 -43.03 -13.14
N CYS A 142 -7.22 -43.14 -12.32
CA CYS A 142 -7.76 -42.01 -11.56
C CYS A 142 -6.72 -41.38 -10.62
N LYS A 143 -5.88 -42.20 -9.95
CA LYS A 143 -4.80 -41.70 -9.09
C LYS A 143 -3.73 -40.96 -9.90
N ARG A 144 -3.37 -41.47 -11.08
CA ARG A 144 -2.43 -40.81 -12.01
C ARG A 144 -2.98 -39.47 -12.48
N GLU A 145 -4.21 -39.42 -12.98
CA GLU A 145 -4.84 -38.19 -13.47
C GLU A 145 -4.98 -37.12 -12.40
N ILE A 146 -5.34 -37.49 -11.17
CA ILE A 146 -5.40 -36.55 -10.04
C ILE A 146 -4.02 -35.96 -9.74
N ARG A 147 -2.96 -36.78 -9.77
CA ARG A 147 -1.58 -36.32 -9.59
C ARG A 147 -1.14 -35.40 -10.71
N THR A 148 -1.44 -35.75 -11.97
CA THR A 148 -1.14 -34.93 -13.15
C THR A 148 -1.87 -33.59 -13.09
N ALA A 149 -3.17 -33.58 -12.78
CA ALA A 149 -3.94 -32.35 -12.64
C ALA A 149 -3.40 -31.45 -11.52
N LYS A 150 -3.06 -32.04 -10.36
CA LYS A 150 -2.43 -31.31 -9.25
C LYS A 150 -1.08 -30.72 -9.67
N ARG A 151 -0.22 -31.50 -10.36
CA ARG A 151 1.08 -31.05 -10.84
C ARG A 151 0.93 -29.89 -11.84
N ASN A 152 0.12 -30.08 -12.88
CA ASN A 152 -0.13 -29.06 -13.90
C ASN A 152 -0.62 -27.75 -13.30
N PHE A 153 -1.46 -27.81 -12.26
CA PHE A 153 -1.90 -26.62 -11.56
C PHE A 153 -0.75 -25.87 -10.88
N PHE A 154 0.11 -26.57 -10.12
CA PHE A 154 1.21 -25.93 -9.37
C PHE A 154 2.40 -25.53 -10.26
N GLU A 155 2.55 -26.14 -11.43
CA GLU A 155 3.61 -25.82 -12.38
C GLU A 155 3.21 -24.70 -13.35
N ASN A 156 1.98 -24.73 -13.88
CA ASN A 156 1.54 -23.87 -14.98
C ASN A 156 0.41 -22.91 -14.57
N ASP A 157 -0.73 -23.43 -14.08
CA ASP A 157 -1.91 -22.59 -13.82
C ASP A 157 -1.63 -21.52 -12.76
N LEU A 158 -0.90 -21.89 -11.71
CA LEU A 158 -0.58 -21.01 -10.61
C LEU A 158 0.30 -19.83 -11.03
N TYR A 159 1.21 -20.04 -11.99
CA TYR A 159 2.01 -18.96 -12.59
C TYR A 159 1.14 -17.99 -13.37
N ASN A 160 0.23 -18.50 -14.21
CA ASN A 160 -0.72 -17.67 -14.96
C ASN A 160 -1.64 -16.88 -14.03
N ILE A 161 -2.06 -17.48 -12.91
CA ILE A 161 -2.86 -16.78 -11.89
C ILE A 161 -2.04 -15.69 -11.21
N LEU A 162 -0.75 -15.92 -10.93
CA LEU A 162 0.12 -14.90 -10.33
C LEU A 162 0.25 -13.66 -11.24
N ILE A 163 0.41 -13.86 -12.55
CA ILE A 163 0.51 -12.75 -13.52
C ILE A 163 -0.83 -12.04 -13.70
N SER A 164 -1.90 -12.79 -13.96
CA SER A 164 -3.21 -12.23 -14.30
C SER A 164 -3.98 -11.68 -13.10
N ASN A 165 -3.84 -12.30 -11.92
CA ASN A 165 -4.56 -11.93 -10.72
C ASN A 165 -3.76 -12.28 -9.44
N PRO A 166 -2.76 -11.44 -9.07
CA PRO A 166 -1.95 -11.66 -7.88
C PRO A 166 -2.77 -11.84 -6.60
N ARG A 167 -3.90 -11.12 -6.45
CA ARG A 167 -4.80 -11.25 -5.28
C ARG A 167 -5.37 -12.68 -5.17
N ARG A 168 -5.78 -13.26 -6.31
CA ARG A 168 -6.28 -14.64 -6.36
C ARG A 168 -5.17 -15.65 -6.06
N PHE A 169 -3.96 -15.45 -6.58
CA PHE A 169 -2.80 -16.27 -6.25
C PHE A 169 -2.57 -16.30 -4.73
N TRP A 170 -2.57 -15.13 -4.07
CA TRP A 170 -2.37 -15.05 -2.62
C TRP A 170 -3.48 -15.73 -1.83
N LYS A 171 -4.73 -15.65 -2.29
CA LYS A 171 -5.84 -16.38 -1.68
C LYS A 171 -5.70 -17.89 -1.78
N ILE A 172 -5.01 -18.39 -2.82
CA ILE A 172 -4.73 -19.82 -3.04
C ILE A 172 -3.57 -20.30 -2.17
N ILE A 173 -2.47 -19.53 -2.13
CA ILE A 173 -1.22 -19.88 -1.43
C ILE A 173 -1.32 -19.66 0.08
N ASN A 174 -2.01 -18.59 0.46
CA ASN A 174 -2.38 -18.30 1.82
C ASN A 174 -3.90 -18.16 1.86
N PRO A 175 -4.64 -19.28 1.95
CA PRO A 175 -6.05 -19.23 2.29
C PRO A 175 -6.14 -18.78 3.75
N SER A 176 -5.86 -17.50 3.99
CA SER A 176 -6.31 -16.82 5.18
C SER A 176 -7.81 -17.06 5.20
N SER A 177 -8.29 -17.76 6.23
CA SER A 177 -9.59 -17.41 6.75
C SER A 177 -9.47 -15.90 6.97
N LYS A 178 -10.20 -15.10 6.20
CA LYS A 178 -10.42 -13.72 6.62
C LYS A 178 -11.04 -13.90 8.00
N LYS A 179 -10.23 -13.77 9.06
CA LYS A 179 -10.77 -13.70 10.40
C LYS A 179 -11.59 -12.43 10.33
N ARG A 180 -12.92 -12.60 10.22
CA ARG A 180 -13.84 -11.48 10.47
C ARG A 180 -13.44 -10.93 11.83
N PRO A 181 -13.55 -9.61 12.07
CA PRO A 181 -13.26 -9.08 13.39
C PRO A 181 -14.02 -9.92 14.42
N ILE A 182 -13.28 -10.54 15.33
CA ILE A 182 -13.84 -11.24 16.47
C ILE A 182 -13.64 -10.26 17.59
N ILE A 183 -14.75 -9.70 18.09
CA ILE A 183 -14.74 -8.84 19.26
C ILE A 183 -15.48 -9.59 20.35
N SER A 184 -14.84 -9.65 21.50
CA SER A 184 -15.37 -10.30 22.69
C SER A 184 -15.94 -9.24 23.63
N ASP A 185 -16.98 -9.58 24.38
CA ASP A 185 -17.43 -8.78 25.50
C ASP A 185 -16.47 -8.91 26.72
N PRO A 186 -16.65 -8.13 27.81
CA PRO A 186 -15.82 -8.25 29.01
C PRO A 186 -15.87 -9.63 29.68
N THR A 187 -16.85 -10.46 29.36
CA THR A 187 -16.98 -11.84 29.87
C THR A 187 -16.27 -12.87 28.99
N GLY A 188 -15.66 -12.44 27.88
CA GLY A 188 -14.94 -13.28 26.92
C GLY A 188 -15.84 -13.94 25.87
N LYS A 189 -17.12 -13.56 25.78
CA LYS A 189 -18.06 -14.11 24.79
C LYS A 189 -18.00 -13.30 23.49
N GLN A 190 -17.91 -14.00 22.36
CA GLN A 190 -17.92 -13.37 21.04
C GLN A 190 -19.25 -12.66 20.75
N LEU A 191 -19.16 -11.40 20.34
CA LEU A 191 -20.31 -10.59 19.96
C LEU A 191 -20.88 -11.01 18.59
N PRO A 192 -22.20 -10.85 18.37
CA PRO A 192 -22.81 -11.08 17.06
C PRO A 192 -22.40 -9.98 16.06
N GLU A 193 -22.41 -10.29 14.75
CA GLU A 193 -21.83 -9.41 13.72
C GLU A 193 -22.49 -8.04 13.62
N ASN A 194 -23.80 -7.95 13.89
CA ASN A 194 -24.54 -6.68 13.92
C ASN A 194 -24.00 -5.77 15.03
N GLU A 195 -23.82 -6.30 16.24
CA GLU A 195 -23.29 -5.54 17.36
C GLU A 195 -21.82 -5.14 17.13
N ILE A 196 -21.04 -6.02 16.50
CA ILE A 196 -19.66 -5.69 16.09
C ILE A 196 -19.67 -4.51 15.11
N CYS A 197 -20.55 -4.51 14.10
CA CYS A 197 -20.66 -3.40 13.15
C CYS A 197 -21.02 -2.09 13.86
N ASP A 198 -22.01 -2.12 14.77
CA ASP A 198 -22.45 -0.93 15.50
C ASP A 198 -21.34 -0.40 16.42
N ARG A 199 -20.63 -1.26 17.16
CA ARG A 199 -19.49 -0.85 18.00
C ARG A 199 -18.36 -0.23 17.19
N PHE A 200 -18.02 -0.79 16.03
CA PHE A 200 -17.06 -0.17 15.13
C PHE A 200 -17.53 1.19 14.64
N ASN A 201 -18.80 1.32 14.25
CA ASN A 201 -19.30 2.59 13.71
C ASN A 201 -19.30 3.67 14.80
N GLN A 202 -19.79 3.34 16.01
CA GLN A 202 -19.73 4.23 17.18
C GLN A 202 -18.29 4.62 17.51
N TYR A 203 -17.35 3.68 17.48
CA TYR A 203 -15.94 3.95 17.74
C TYR A 203 -15.31 4.87 16.68
N PHE A 204 -15.54 4.61 15.39
CA PHE A 204 -14.99 5.48 14.35
C PHE A 204 -15.60 6.88 14.42
N SER A 205 -16.90 7.00 14.75
CA SER A 205 -17.54 8.29 14.93
C SER A 205 -17.08 9.04 16.19
N SER A 206 -16.65 8.35 17.25
CA SER A 206 -16.18 9.02 18.48
C SER A 206 -14.83 9.73 18.32
N VAL A 207 -14.11 9.45 17.23
CA VAL A 207 -12.84 10.11 16.88
C VAL A 207 -13.06 11.50 16.31
N PHE A 208 -14.24 11.74 15.73
CA PHE A 208 -14.50 12.96 15.00
C PHE A 208 -14.38 14.20 15.89
N THR A 209 -13.83 15.24 15.30
CA THR A 209 -13.63 16.55 15.92
C THR A 209 -14.91 17.35 15.80
N ARG A 210 -15.35 17.94 16.91
CA ARG A 210 -16.39 18.96 16.89
C ARG A 210 -15.73 20.33 16.72
N GLU A 211 -16.23 21.10 15.78
CA GLU A 211 -15.73 22.45 15.51
C GLU A 211 -15.99 23.39 16.69
N THR A 212 -15.02 24.24 16.97
CA THR A 212 -15.10 25.32 17.96
C THR A 212 -14.88 26.66 17.27
N PHE A 213 -15.48 27.72 17.82
CA PHE A 213 -15.40 29.09 17.31
C PHE A 213 -14.81 30.03 18.38
N PRO A 214 -14.14 31.15 18.01
CA PRO A 214 -13.93 31.67 16.65
C PRO A 214 -12.94 30.85 15.81
N MET A 215 -12.97 31.07 14.49
CA MET A 215 -12.04 30.40 13.56
C MET A 215 -10.65 31.06 13.61
N PRO A 216 -9.56 30.30 13.38
CA PRO A 216 -8.22 30.87 13.25
C PRO A 216 -8.17 31.88 12.08
N GLN A 217 -7.43 32.96 12.27
CA GLN A 217 -7.17 33.93 11.21
C GLN A 217 -6.07 33.40 10.29
N LEU A 218 -6.31 33.42 8.97
CA LEU A 218 -5.32 33.12 7.97
C LEU A 218 -4.71 34.41 7.41
N ALA A 219 -3.40 34.38 7.13
CA ALA A 219 -2.77 35.42 6.34
C ALA A 219 -3.38 35.46 4.92
N SER A 220 -3.69 36.67 4.44
CA SER A 220 -4.25 36.87 3.11
C SER A 220 -3.24 36.45 2.02
N ARG A 221 -3.75 35.86 0.94
CA ARG A 221 -2.97 35.47 -0.25
C ARG A 221 -3.43 36.27 -1.48
N ASP A 222 -3.36 37.60 -1.38
CA ASP A 222 -3.86 38.49 -2.44
C ASP A 222 -3.05 38.44 -3.73
N ALA A 223 -1.78 38.02 -3.66
CA ALA A 223 -0.93 37.84 -4.85
C ALA A 223 -1.26 36.58 -5.67
N LEU A 224 -2.09 35.67 -5.14
CA LEU A 224 -2.45 34.43 -5.83
C LEU A 224 -3.61 34.67 -6.79
N GLY A 225 -3.44 34.34 -8.07
CA GLY A 225 -4.52 34.40 -9.06
C GLY A 225 -5.63 33.39 -8.77
N GLU A 226 -6.86 33.71 -9.18
CA GLU A 226 -8.00 32.81 -9.00
C GLU A 226 -7.93 31.61 -9.95
N MET A 227 -8.32 30.43 -9.44
CA MET A 227 -8.42 29.22 -10.25
C MET A 227 -9.63 29.31 -11.19
N GLY A 228 -9.37 29.09 -12.49
CA GLY A 228 -10.41 29.01 -13.52
C GLY A 228 -11.38 27.83 -13.36
N SER A 229 -12.43 27.82 -14.19
CA SER A 229 -13.37 26.70 -14.24
C SER A 229 -12.75 25.43 -14.84
N ILE A 230 -13.30 24.26 -14.50
CA ILE A 230 -12.81 22.98 -15.01
C ILE A 230 -13.69 22.52 -16.17
N PRO A 231 -13.14 22.29 -17.38
CA PRO A 231 -13.89 21.69 -18.47
C PRO A 231 -14.07 20.18 -18.23
N ILE A 232 -15.32 19.70 -18.30
CA ILE A 232 -15.63 18.27 -18.24
C ILE A 232 -16.05 17.78 -19.62
N SER A 233 -15.23 16.91 -20.22
CA SER A 233 -15.51 16.26 -21.50
C SER A 233 -15.80 14.77 -21.36
N SER A 234 -16.64 14.23 -22.25
CA SER A 234 -17.00 12.81 -22.26
C SER A 234 -15.79 11.92 -22.62
N GLU A 235 -14.92 12.43 -23.48
CA GLU A 235 -13.68 11.81 -23.93
C GLU A 235 -12.71 11.67 -22.74
N GLY A 236 -12.59 12.71 -21.92
CA GLY A 236 -11.79 12.70 -20.69
C GLY A 236 -12.30 11.64 -19.70
N ILE A 237 -13.61 11.59 -19.48
CA ILE A 237 -14.23 10.58 -18.61
C ILE A 237 -14.00 9.16 -19.17
N SER A 238 -14.08 8.99 -20.49
CA SER A 238 -13.90 7.67 -21.12
C SER A 238 -12.48 7.13 -20.91
N LYS A 239 -11.47 8.02 -21.03
CA LYS A 239 -10.07 7.70 -20.71
C LYS A 239 -9.88 7.33 -19.24
N LEU A 240 -10.55 8.04 -18.32
CA LEU A 240 -10.50 7.71 -16.89
C LEU A 240 -11.12 6.33 -16.60
N ILE A 241 -12.27 6.02 -17.22
CA ILE A 241 -12.93 4.71 -17.09
C ILE A 241 -12.01 3.57 -17.55
N GLU A 242 -11.30 3.76 -18.66
CA GLU A 242 -10.36 2.78 -19.21
C GLU A 242 -9.23 2.43 -18.24
N GLN A 243 -8.79 3.40 -17.43
CA GLN A 243 -7.74 3.22 -16.43
C GLN A 243 -8.24 2.56 -15.13
N LEU A 244 -9.55 2.36 -14.95
CA LEU A 244 -10.08 1.77 -13.72
C LEU A 244 -9.60 0.33 -13.48
N PRO A 245 -9.20 -0.04 -12.26
CA PRO A 245 -8.86 -1.42 -11.95
C PRO A 245 -10.12 -2.29 -11.87
N VAL A 246 -10.15 -3.36 -12.68
CA VAL A 246 -11.26 -4.33 -12.83
C VAL A 246 -11.65 -5.00 -11.49
N SER A 247 -10.72 -5.07 -10.54
CA SER A 247 -10.90 -5.77 -9.25
C SER A 247 -11.42 -4.91 -8.09
N SER A 248 -11.87 -3.69 -8.36
CA SER A 248 -12.42 -2.79 -7.34
C SER A 248 -13.83 -3.19 -6.92
N ALA A 249 -14.08 -3.16 -5.60
CA ALA A 249 -15.42 -3.34 -5.06
C ALA A 249 -16.29 -2.12 -5.40
N PRO A 250 -17.55 -2.30 -5.80
CA PRO A 250 -18.49 -1.21 -6.00
C PRO A 250 -18.86 -0.56 -4.66
N GLY A 251 -19.38 0.66 -4.72
CA GLY A 251 -20.05 1.30 -3.58
C GLY A 251 -21.47 0.75 -3.41
N ARG A 252 -22.28 1.48 -2.63
CA ARG A 252 -23.69 1.13 -2.37
C ARG A 252 -24.57 1.15 -3.63
N ASP A 253 -24.17 1.89 -4.65
CA ASP A 253 -24.84 1.93 -5.96
C ASP A 253 -24.76 0.62 -6.75
N GLY A 254 -23.85 -0.31 -6.38
CA GLY A 254 -23.65 -1.58 -7.07
C GLY A 254 -23.02 -1.46 -8.46
N ILE A 255 -22.58 -0.27 -8.88
CA ILE A 255 -21.96 -0.03 -10.19
C ILE A 255 -20.46 -0.27 -10.05
N ASN A 256 -19.95 -1.30 -10.73
CA ASN A 256 -18.54 -1.67 -10.68
C ASN A 256 -17.74 -1.16 -11.89
N SER A 257 -16.42 -1.28 -11.82
CA SER A 257 -15.53 -0.88 -12.93
C SER A 257 -15.71 -1.72 -14.19
N GLU A 258 -16.15 -2.98 -14.07
CA GLU A 258 -16.37 -3.88 -15.22
C GLU A 258 -17.48 -3.38 -16.13
N ILE A 259 -18.64 -3.02 -15.58
CA ILE A 259 -19.74 -2.49 -16.39
C ILE A 259 -19.36 -1.15 -17.01
N LEU A 260 -18.73 -0.24 -16.26
CA LEU A 260 -18.30 1.05 -16.79
C LEU A 260 -17.33 0.90 -17.96
N LYS A 261 -16.40 -0.07 -17.89
CA LYS A 261 -15.49 -0.37 -19.01
C LYS A 261 -16.21 -0.90 -20.24
N ILE A 262 -17.22 -1.76 -20.06
CA ILE A 262 -18.07 -2.25 -21.15
C ILE A 262 -18.82 -1.08 -21.81
N THR A 263 -19.24 -0.09 -21.02
CA THR A 263 -20.08 1.03 -21.46
C THR A 263 -19.31 2.36 -21.54
N LYS A 264 -17.98 2.32 -21.68
CA LYS A 264 -17.12 3.50 -21.43
C LYS A 264 -17.43 4.72 -22.28
N HIS A 265 -17.93 4.54 -23.51
CA HIS A 265 -18.26 5.66 -24.39
C HIS A 265 -19.64 6.22 -24.06
N THR A 266 -20.64 5.35 -23.90
CA THR A 266 -22.02 5.74 -23.61
C THR A 266 -22.17 6.29 -22.20
N SER A 267 -21.65 5.61 -21.18
CA SER A 267 -21.67 6.09 -19.79
C SER A 267 -20.99 7.44 -19.62
N SER A 268 -19.93 7.73 -20.38
CA SER A 268 -19.27 9.04 -20.33
C SER A 268 -20.15 10.21 -20.78
N LEU A 269 -21.07 10.00 -21.72
CA LEU A 269 -22.00 11.04 -22.17
C LEU A 269 -22.96 11.45 -21.05
N TYR A 270 -23.51 10.44 -20.38
CA TYR A 270 -24.40 10.60 -19.22
C TYR A 270 -23.68 11.22 -18.03
N LEU A 271 -22.54 10.65 -17.63
CA LEU A 271 -21.74 11.13 -16.50
C LEU A 271 -21.22 12.55 -16.74
N GLY A 272 -20.80 12.90 -17.96
CA GLY A 272 -20.36 14.26 -18.28
C GLY A 272 -21.44 15.31 -18.02
N LYS A 273 -22.71 15.00 -18.30
CA LYS A 273 -23.84 15.89 -17.97
C LYS A 273 -24.07 16.00 -16.48
N ILE A 274 -24.15 14.86 -15.78
CA ILE A 274 -24.36 14.85 -14.33
C ILE A 274 -23.22 15.54 -13.59
N PHE A 275 -21.96 15.31 -13.98
CA PHE A 275 -20.80 15.91 -13.33
C PHE A 275 -20.82 17.43 -13.46
N ASN A 276 -21.13 17.95 -14.66
CA ASN A 276 -21.28 19.40 -14.86
C ASN A 276 -22.42 19.98 -14.01
N GLN A 277 -23.60 19.34 -14.01
CA GLN A 277 -24.73 19.78 -13.20
C GLN A 277 -24.40 19.73 -11.70
N SER A 278 -23.73 18.67 -11.24
CA SER A 278 -23.30 18.48 -9.86
C SER A 278 -22.31 19.55 -9.42
N LEU A 279 -21.32 19.88 -10.25
CA LEU A 279 -20.38 20.98 -9.96
C LEU A 279 -21.13 22.31 -9.86
N ILE A 280 -21.85 22.71 -10.91
CA ILE A 280 -22.52 24.02 -10.99
C ILE A 280 -23.48 24.24 -9.81
N THR A 281 -24.28 23.22 -9.49
CA THR A 281 -25.26 23.30 -8.38
C THR A 281 -24.64 23.07 -7.00
N GLY A 282 -23.43 22.52 -6.93
CA GLY A 282 -22.82 22.05 -5.67
C GLY A 282 -23.55 20.87 -5.01
N MET A 283 -24.46 20.20 -5.74
CA MET A 283 -25.26 19.08 -5.23
C MET A 283 -24.66 17.73 -5.64
N LEU A 284 -24.81 16.72 -4.78
CA LEU A 284 -24.33 15.36 -5.03
C LEU A 284 -25.45 14.33 -4.86
N PRO A 285 -25.45 13.25 -5.66
CA PRO A 285 -26.32 12.11 -5.42
C PRO A 285 -26.14 11.52 -4.02
N SER A 286 -27.22 10.99 -3.45
CA SER A 286 -27.25 10.29 -2.17
C SER A 286 -26.24 9.14 -2.09
N ASP A 287 -26.15 8.33 -3.14
CA ASP A 287 -25.20 7.21 -3.26
C ASP A 287 -23.73 7.65 -3.21
N TRP A 288 -23.44 8.90 -3.59
CA TRP A 288 -22.07 9.43 -3.63
C TRP A 288 -21.63 9.99 -2.27
N ARG A 289 -22.58 10.26 -1.39
CA ARG A 289 -22.38 10.83 -0.05
C ARG A 289 -22.32 9.78 1.06
N HIS A 290 -22.74 8.54 0.77
CA HIS A 290 -22.67 7.44 1.72
C HIS A 290 -21.40 6.59 1.51
N ALA A 291 -20.77 6.18 2.61
CA ALA A 291 -19.64 5.25 2.58
C ALA A 291 -19.93 3.97 3.37
N ASP A 292 -19.63 2.83 2.75
CA ASP A 292 -19.57 1.55 3.44
C ASP A 292 -18.16 1.37 4.00
N VAL A 293 -18.01 1.49 5.32
CA VAL A 293 -16.73 1.41 6.02
C VAL A 293 -16.38 -0.05 6.30
N ILE A 294 -15.22 -0.47 5.82
CA ILE A 294 -14.65 -1.79 6.08
C ILE A 294 -13.52 -1.65 7.10
N PRO A 295 -13.64 -2.22 8.31
CA PRO A 295 -12.57 -2.19 9.30
C PRO A 295 -11.43 -3.09 8.86
N ILE A 296 -10.22 -2.54 8.74
CA ILE A 296 -9.01 -3.29 8.39
C ILE A 296 -8.06 -3.31 9.58
N PHE A 297 -7.76 -4.50 10.08
CA PHE A 297 -6.82 -4.70 11.17
C PHE A 297 -5.42 -4.21 10.82
N LYS A 298 -4.82 -3.39 11.70
CA LYS A 298 -3.49 -2.80 11.56
C LYS A 298 -2.42 -3.64 12.26
N SER A 299 -2.50 -3.76 13.59
CA SER A 299 -1.50 -4.42 14.46
C SER A 299 -2.00 -4.47 15.91
N GLY A 300 -1.38 -5.27 16.79
CA GLY A 300 -1.75 -5.30 18.21
C GLY A 300 -2.78 -6.39 18.53
N SER A 301 -3.67 -6.13 19.49
CA SER A 301 -4.77 -7.05 19.80
C SER A 301 -5.89 -6.92 18.78
N SER A 302 -6.41 -8.06 18.29
CA SER A 302 -7.55 -8.09 17.37
C SER A 302 -8.86 -7.67 18.02
N ASP A 303 -8.94 -7.68 19.34
CA ASP A 303 -10.17 -7.42 20.08
C ASP A 303 -10.31 -5.91 20.39
N ASP A 304 -9.25 -5.14 20.20
CA ASP A 304 -9.24 -3.70 20.39
C ASP A 304 -9.59 -2.96 19.08
N LEU A 305 -10.70 -2.21 19.14
CA LEU A 305 -11.23 -1.39 18.05
C LEU A 305 -10.22 -0.35 17.53
N SER A 306 -9.32 0.13 18.40
CA SER A 306 -8.29 1.12 18.05
C SER A 306 -7.24 0.63 17.07
N ASN A 307 -7.11 -0.69 16.97
CA ASN A 307 -6.18 -1.37 16.08
C ASN A 307 -6.74 -1.57 14.67
N TYR A 308 -7.88 -0.97 14.33
CA TYR A 308 -8.50 -1.05 13.00
C TYR A 308 -8.54 0.30 12.30
N ARG A 309 -8.38 0.27 10.97
CA ARG A 309 -8.53 1.44 10.08
C ARG A 309 -9.91 1.43 9.41
N PRO A 310 -10.62 2.57 9.36
CA PRO A 310 -11.89 2.69 8.64
C PRO A 310 -11.63 2.95 7.14
N ILE A 311 -11.70 1.92 6.29
CA ILE A 311 -11.60 2.13 4.83
C ILE A 311 -12.98 2.36 4.22
N SER A 312 -13.18 3.53 3.62
CA SER A 312 -14.44 3.89 2.98
C SER A 312 -14.55 3.32 1.56
N LEU A 313 -15.56 2.50 1.31
CA LEU A 313 -16.01 2.14 -0.03
C LEU A 313 -17.05 3.16 -0.51
N THR A 314 -16.71 3.93 -1.54
CA THR A 314 -17.57 4.94 -2.16
C THR A 314 -17.87 4.59 -3.62
N SER A 315 -18.90 5.21 -4.19
CA SER A 315 -19.29 5.06 -5.60
C SER A 315 -18.10 5.25 -6.55
N VAL A 316 -17.97 4.35 -7.54
CA VAL A 316 -16.94 4.47 -8.59
C VAL A 316 -17.18 5.72 -9.44
N CYS A 317 -18.44 6.06 -9.70
CA CYS A 317 -18.80 7.26 -10.45
C CYS A 317 -18.44 8.53 -9.67
N SER A 318 -18.65 8.56 -8.35
CA SER A 318 -18.18 9.66 -7.49
C SER A 318 -16.67 9.84 -7.60
N LYS A 319 -15.90 8.74 -7.51
CA LYS A 319 -14.43 8.77 -7.65
C LYS A 319 -13.95 9.32 -8.99
N LEU A 320 -14.69 9.09 -10.08
CA LEU A 320 -14.34 9.68 -11.40
C LEU A 320 -14.43 11.21 -11.37
N LEU A 321 -15.47 11.79 -10.76
CA LEU A 321 -15.57 13.24 -10.59
C LEU A 321 -14.49 13.76 -9.62
N GLU A 322 -14.27 13.07 -8.51
CA GLU A 322 -13.18 13.39 -7.59
C GLU A 322 -11.81 13.42 -8.30
N HIS A 323 -11.52 12.49 -9.22
CA HIS A 323 -10.28 12.48 -10.01
C HIS A 323 -10.14 13.72 -10.90
N ILE A 324 -11.23 14.17 -11.52
CA ILE A 324 -11.25 15.39 -12.36
C ILE A 324 -10.93 16.61 -11.49
N ILE A 325 -11.61 16.75 -10.34
CA ILE A 325 -11.40 17.85 -9.40
C ILE A 325 -9.97 17.81 -8.84
N PHE A 326 -9.49 16.63 -8.42
CA PHE A 326 -8.14 16.43 -7.91
C PHE A 326 -7.09 16.90 -8.91
N ALA A 327 -7.22 16.49 -10.19
CA ALA A 327 -6.23 16.82 -11.21
C ALA A 327 -6.14 18.34 -11.42
N ALA A 328 -7.28 19.03 -11.46
CA ALA A 328 -7.33 20.47 -11.64
C ALA A 328 -6.78 21.24 -10.43
N ILE A 329 -7.16 20.86 -9.21
CA ILE A 329 -6.64 21.53 -7.99
C ILE A 329 -5.14 21.28 -7.88
N MET A 330 -4.66 20.04 -8.03
CA MET A 330 -3.22 19.75 -7.92
C MET A 330 -2.41 20.53 -8.95
N GLN A 331 -2.89 20.62 -10.20
CA GLN A 331 -2.23 21.42 -11.23
C GLN A 331 -2.13 22.89 -10.81
N PHE A 332 -3.22 23.46 -10.29
CA PHE A 332 -3.23 24.84 -9.80
C PHE A 332 -2.26 25.05 -8.61
N LEU A 333 -2.23 24.12 -7.64
CA LEU A 333 -1.33 24.20 -6.49
C LEU A 333 0.15 24.08 -6.89
N ASP A 334 0.46 23.20 -7.85
CA ASP A 334 1.82 22.99 -8.34
C ASP A 334 2.33 24.19 -9.16
N ILE A 335 1.52 24.74 -10.08
CA ILE A 335 1.90 25.92 -10.90
C ILE A 335 2.20 27.13 -10.02
N ASN A 336 1.44 27.30 -8.93
CA ASN A 336 1.58 28.44 -8.03
C ASN A 336 2.49 28.15 -6.81
N ASN A 337 3.21 27.01 -6.79
CA ASN A 337 4.10 26.60 -5.70
C ASN A 337 3.47 26.73 -4.29
N VAL A 338 2.19 26.37 -4.17
CA VAL A 338 1.41 26.58 -2.94
C VAL A 338 1.79 25.58 -1.84
N LEU A 339 2.09 24.35 -2.22
CA LEU A 339 2.39 23.26 -1.29
C LEU A 339 3.78 23.43 -0.69
N PHE A 340 3.88 23.23 0.63
CA PHE A 340 5.12 23.33 1.39
C PHE A 340 6.26 22.56 0.72
N SER A 341 7.40 23.23 0.55
CA SER A 341 8.53 22.73 -0.23
C SER A 341 9.13 21.44 0.34
N ASN A 342 9.00 21.17 1.64
CA ASN A 342 9.50 19.94 2.29
C ASN A 342 8.38 18.91 2.59
N GLN A 343 7.20 19.04 1.98
CA GLN A 343 6.15 18.03 1.99
C GLN A 343 6.39 17.00 0.89
N HIS A 344 6.61 15.73 1.23
CA HIS A 344 6.88 14.65 0.27
C HIS A 344 5.71 13.68 0.10
N GLY A 345 4.77 13.65 1.05
CA GLY A 345 3.60 12.77 1.00
C GLY A 345 2.66 13.15 -0.14
N PHE A 346 2.17 12.15 -0.87
CA PHE A 346 1.18 12.28 -1.96
C PHE A 346 1.54 13.26 -3.10
N ARG A 347 2.80 13.68 -3.22
CA ARG A 347 3.26 14.55 -4.31
C ARG A 347 3.97 13.74 -5.39
N ARG A 348 3.87 14.21 -6.64
CA ARG A 348 4.60 13.62 -7.78
C ARG A 348 6.10 13.82 -7.60
N ASN A 349 6.89 12.87 -8.11
CA ASN A 349 8.37 12.87 -8.05
C ASN A 349 8.96 12.90 -6.62
N ARG A 350 8.14 12.70 -5.58
CA ARG A 350 8.56 12.64 -4.18
C ARG A 350 8.17 11.30 -3.58
N SER A 351 8.97 10.79 -2.66
CA SER A 351 8.81 9.48 -2.06
C SER A 351 9.35 9.45 -0.63
N CYS A 352 9.12 8.35 0.08
CA CYS A 352 9.76 8.10 1.36
C CYS A 352 11.30 8.20 1.25
N THR A 353 11.86 7.67 0.16
CA THR A 353 13.31 7.68 -0.07
C THR A 353 13.84 9.08 -0.33
N THR A 354 13.13 9.94 -1.07
CA THR A 354 13.58 11.32 -1.26
C THR A 354 13.57 12.07 0.06
N GLN A 355 12.52 11.94 0.88
CA GLN A 355 12.47 12.61 2.19
C GLN A 355 13.58 12.14 3.14
N LEU A 356 13.81 10.82 3.20
CA LEU A 356 14.89 10.24 3.98
C LEU A 356 16.26 10.71 3.49
N PHE A 357 16.44 10.87 2.18
CA PHE A 357 17.71 11.30 1.60
C PHE A 357 18.11 12.68 2.09
N GLU A 358 17.18 13.63 2.07
CA GLU A 358 17.47 14.99 2.50
C GLU A 358 17.75 15.05 4.01
N LEU A 359 16.89 14.43 4.85
CA LEU A 359 17.09 14.37 6.30
C LEU A 359 18.45 13.74 6.67
N VAL A 360 18.76 12.59 6.08
CA VAL A 360 19.99 11.86 6.38
C VAL A 360 21.20 12.65 5.87
N THR A 361 21.10 13.32 4.71
CA THR A 361 22.16 14.20 4.20
C THR A 361 22.48 15.31 5.20
N ASP A 362 21.47 15.99 5.73
CA ASP A 362 21.66 17.07 6.73
C ASP A 362 22.33 16.55 8.01
N ILE A 363 21.85 15.40 8.53
CA ILE A 363 22.44 14.78 9.74
C ILE A 363 23.91 14.41 9.49
N HIS A 364 24.23 13.79 8.34
CA HIS A 364 25.62 13.43 8.02
C HIS A 364 26.52 14.66 7.87
N SER A 365 26.01 15.74 7.28
CA SER A 365 26.73 17.02 7.13
C SER A 365 27.03 17.64 8.50
N ASN A 366 26.05 17.71 9.39
CA ASN A 366 26.23 18.22 10.76
C ASN A 366 27.26 17.40 11.54
N LEU A 367 27.19 16.06 11.46
CA LEU A 367 28.17 15.19 12.11
C LEU A 367 29.59 15.35 11.55
N ASN A 368 29.73 15.61 10.24
CA ASN A 368 31.03 15.90 9.63
C ASN A 368 31.64 17.21 10.18
N SER A 369 30.78 18.17 10.52
CA SER A 369 31.12 19.42 11.21
C SER A 369 31.30 19.26 12.72
N ARG A 370 31.19 18.04 13.27
CA ARG A 370 31.23 17.70 14.70
C ARG A 370 30.09 18.29 15.53
N THR A 371 28.96 18.57 14.88
CA THR A 371 27.76 19.12 15.52
C THR A 371 26.73 18.00 15.73
N GLN A 372 26.05 18.00 16.87
CA GLN A 372 24.94 17.08 17.16
C GLN A 372 23.72 17.49 16.33
N THR A 373 22.82 16.55 16.04
CA THR A 373 21.50 16.88 15.49
C THR A 373 20.43 16.22 16.34
N ASP A 374 19.53 17.02 16.90
CA ASP A 374 18.35 16.50 17.58
C ASP A 374 17.18 16.48 16.60
N ALA A 375 16.51 15.35 16.49
CA ALA A 375 15.34 15.15 15.64
C ALA A 375 14.14 14.66 16.45
N LEU A 376 13.04 15.38 16.31
CA LEU A 376 11.77 15.14 16.99
C LEU A 376 10.76 14.61 15.97
N PHE A 377 10.41 13.34 16.12
CA PHE A 377 9.41 12.67 15.29
C PHE A 377 8.04 12.80 15.95
N ILE A 378 7.10 13.47 15.28
CA ILE A 378 5.77 13.81 15.79
C ILE A 378 4.73 12.98 15.02
N ASP A 379 3.90 12.22 15.75
CA ASP A 379 2.79 11.40 15.21
C ASP A 379 1.46 12.04 15.57
N PHE A 380 0.53 12.16 14.64
CA PHE A 380 -0.81 12.66 14.90
C PHE A 380 -1.81 11.54 15.18
N SER A 381 -2.65 11.75 16.20
CA SER A 381 -3.70 10.82 16.59
C SER A 381 -4.87 10.84 15.59
N LYS A 382 -4.87 9.88 14.65
CA LYS A 382 -5.94 9.69 13.65
C LYS A 382 -6.14 10.93 12.77
N ALA A 383 -5.03 11.45 12.24
CA ALA A 383 -4.96 12.73 11.54
C ALA A 383 -6.07 12.95 10.50
N PHE A 384 -6.27 11.96 9.62
CA PHE A 384 -7.27 12.02 8.54
C PHE A 384 -8.70 12.12 9.07
N ASP A 385 -9.03 11.43 10.16
CA ASP A 385 -10.40 11.38 10.70
C ASP A 385 -10.75 12.66 11.49
N ARG A 386 -9.74 13.43 11.91
CA ARG A 386 -9.91 14.61 12.76
C ARG A 386 -10.08 15.94 12.02
N VAL A 387 -9.79 16.01 10.73
CA VAL A 387 -9.77 17.28 9.99
C VAL A 387 -11.12 18.01 10.06
N PRO A 388 -11.23 19.14 10.77
CA PRO A 388 -12.46 19.93 10.86
C PRO A 388 -12.86 20.52 9.51
N HIS A 389 -14.12 20.30 9.09
CA HIS A 389 -14.59 20.61 7.74
C HIS A 389 -14.61 22.12 7.43
N TYR A 390 -15.18 22.96 8.30
CA TYR A 390 -15.24 24.40 8.10
C TYR A 390 -13.85 25.02 8.04
N ARG A 391 -12.93 24.61 8.93
CA ARG A 391 -11.53 25.08 8.91
C ARG A 391 -10.82 24.70 7.61
N LEU A 392 -11.05 23.48 7.10
CA LEU A 392 -10.55 23.06 5.80
C LEU A 392 -11.14 23.90 4.64
N ILE A 393 -12.45 24.20 4.67
CA ILE A 393 -13.09 25.04 3.66
C ILE A 393 -12.49 26.46 3.67
N VAL A 394 -12.26 27.04 4.85
CA VAL A 394 -11.59 28.36 4.98
C VAL A 394 -10.20 28.35 4.35
N LYS A 395 -9.41 27.28 4.55
CA LYS A 395 -8.11 27.12 3.87
C LYS A 395 -8.27 27.04 2.34
N LEU A 396 -9.22 26.27 1.82
CA LEU A 396 -9.46 26.17 0.38
C LEU A 396 -9.85 27.52 -0.24
N GLN A 397 -10.68 28.31 0.45
CA GLN A 397 -11.06 29.66 0.02
C GLN A 397 -9.87 30.61 0.00
N ASN A 398 -9.00 30.55 1.02
CA ASN A 398 -7.78 31.37 1.07
C ASN A 398 -6.78 31.01 -0.04
N LEU A 399 -6.86 29.81 -0.61
CA LEU A 399 -6.06 29.39 -1.76
C LEU A 399 -6.64 29.84 -3.11
N LYS A 400 -7.68 30.68 -3.14
CA LYS A 400 -8.30 31.19 -4.37
C LYS A 400 -8.75 30.07 -5.34
N ILE A 401 -9.09 28.90 -4.80
CA ILE A 401 -9.69 27.80 -5.55
C ILE A 401 -11.09 28.22 -6.00
N ASN A 402 -11.48 27.81 -7.21
CA ASN A 402 -12.75 28.15 -7.81
C ASN A 402 -13.94 27.90 -6.86
N ALA A 403 -14.79 28.91 -6.66
CA ALA A 403 -15.87 28.87 -5.67
C ALA A 403 -16.85 27.71 -5.88
N THR A 404 -17.13 27.31 -7.13
CA THR A 404 -17.99 26.18 -7.46
C THR A 404 -17.40 24.86 -6.96
N ILE A 405 -16.08 24.68 -7.11
CA ILE A 405 -15.37 23.50 -6.60
C ILE A 405 -15.37 23.50 -5.07
N VAL A 406 -15.07 24.64 -4.45
CA VAL A 406 -15.06 24.75 -2.98
C VAL A 406 -16.45 24.42 -2.41
N ASN A 407 -17.52 24.92 -3.03
CA ASN A 407 -18.88 24.60 -2.63
C ASN A 407 -19.21 23.12 -2.81
N TRP A 408 -18.78 22.51 -3.92
CA TRP A 408 -18.93 21.07 -4.13
C TRP A 408 -18.20 20.25 -3.07
N ILE A 409 -16.94 20.61 -2.73
CA ILE A 409 -16.16 19.95 -1.67
C ILE A 409 -16.83 20.13 -0.31
N LYS A 410 -17.35 21.33 -0.02
CA LYS A 410 -18.11 21.60 1.20
C LYS A 410 -19.29 20.64 1.33
N THR A 411 -20.15 20.56 0.31
CA THR A 411 -21.28 19.61 0.31
C THR A 411 -20.79 18.16 0.40
N PHE A 412 -19.74 17.81 -0.34
CA PHE A 412 -19.14 16.47 -0.34
C PHE A 412 -18.64 16.05 1.04
N LEU A 413 -18.19 16.98 1.90
CA LEU A 413 -17.71 16.67 3.24
C LEU A 413 -18.84 16.70 4.28
N THR A 414 -19.66 17.74 4.29
CA THR A 414 -20.63 18.01 5.37
C THR A 414 -21.90 17.17 5.30
N THR A 415 -22.26 16.66 4.12
CA THR A 415 -23.48 15.86 3.93
C THR A 415 -23.23 14.35 3.93
N ARG A 416 -22.06 13.92 4.39
CA ARG A 416 -21.65 12.51 4.38
C ARG A 416 -22.26 11.72 5.51
N THR A 417 -22.50 10.45 5.19
CA THR A 417 -22.85 9.43 6.17
C THR A 417 -21.99 8.18 5.97
N GLN A 418 -21.85 7.39 7.02
CA GLN A 418 -21.13 6.13 6.99
C GLN A 418 -21.89 5.02 7.72
N SER A 419 -21.71 3.80 7.25
CA SER A 419 -22.09 2.58 7.96
C SER A 419 -20.95 1.58 7.91
N VAL A 420 -20.73 0.81 8.98
CA VAL A 420 -19.73 -0.26 8.99
C VAL A 420 -20.35 -1.54 8.44
N ARG A 421 -19.67 -2.20 7.49
CA ARG A 421 -20.14 -3.44 6.86
C ARG A 421 -19.20 -4.62 7.12
N LEU A 422 -19.75 -5.71 7.63
CA LEU A 422 -19.10 -7.01 7.76
C LEU A 422 -19.88 -8.08 7.00
N GLY A 423 -19.37 -8.47 5.83
CA GLY A 423 -20.06 -9.43 4.98
C GLY A 423 -21.35 -8.86 4.41
N GLU A 424 -22.48 -9.46 4.78
CA GLU A 424 -23.83 -9.01 4.38
C GLU A 424 -24.50 -8.16 5.48
N THR A 425 -23.90 -8.09 6.68
CA THR A 425 -24.39 -7.33 7.82
C THR A 425 -23.82 -5.91 7.78
N SER A 426 -24.64 -4.90 8.08
CA SER A 426 -24.22 -3.49 8.17
C SER A 426 -24.79 -2.84 9.44
N SER A 427 -24.06 -1.88 10.00
CA SER A 427 -24.51 -1.06 11.13
C SER A 427 -25.61 -0.06 10.73
N GLN A 428 -26.17 0.62 11.73
CA GLN A 428 -26.89 1.87 11.48
C GLN A 428 -25.99 2.92 10.82
N SER A 429 -26.61 3.84 10.08
CA SER A 429 -25.91 4.95 9.40
C SER A 429 -25.67 6.11 10.36
N LEU A 430 -24.43 6.62 10.42
CA LEU A 430 -24.05 7.78 11.25
C LEU A 430 -23.50 8.92 10.39
N PRO A 431 -23.71 10.18 10.77
CA PRO A 431 -23.12 11.33 10.07
C PRO A 431 -21.61 11.40 10.29
N VAL A 432 -20.89 11.90 9.27
CA VAL A 432 -19.46 12.18 9.35
C VAL A 432 -19.27 13.68 9.59
N ILE A 433 -18.92 14.06 10.81
CA ILE A 433 -18.86 15.49 11.22
C ILE A 433 -17.46 16.11 11.08
N SER A 434 -16.43 15.28 10.89
CA SER A 434 -15.07 15.73 10.59
C SER A 434 -14.33 14.66 9.78
N GLY A 435 -13.14 15.03 9.32
CA GLY A 435 -12.21 14.17 8.65
C GLY A 435 -12.31 14.21 7.13
N VAL A 436 -11.22 13.80 6.50
CA VAL A 436 -11.11 13.56 5.07
C VAL A 436 -11.13 12.05 4.83
N PRO A 437 -12.17 11.49 4.18
CA PRO A 437 -12.42 10.05 4.24
C PRO A 437 -11.31 9.21 3.60
N GLN A 438 -10.77 8.25 4.36
CA GLN A 438 -9.76 7.32 3.85
C GLN A 438 -10.35 6.41 2.77
N GLY A 439 -9.77 6.45 1.57
CA GLY A 439 -10.24 5.66 0.41
C GLY A 439 -10.98 6.47 -0.66
N THR A 440 -11.19 7.76 -0.40
CA THR A 440 -11.58 8.75 -1.43
C THR A 440 -10.36 9.24 -2.21
N VAL A 441 -10.58 9.83 -3.38
CA VAL A 441 -9.51 10.36 -4.23
C VAL A 441 -9.07 11.73 -3.73
N LEU A 442 -10.02 12.57 -3.28
CA LEU A 442 -9.72 13.90 -2.75
C LEU A 442 -9.14 13.88 -1.33
N GLY A 443 -9.36 12.82 -0.55
CA GLY A 443 -8.93 12.76 0.86
C GLY A 443 -7.47 13.16 1.11
N PRO A 444 -6.48 12.54 0.43
CA PRO A 444 -5.08 12.92 0.56
C PRO A 444 -4.77 14.38 0.18
N LEU A 445 -5.36 14.89 -0.90
CA LEU A 445 -5.19 16.29 -1.33
C LEU A 445 -5.70 17.27 -0.28
N LEU A 446 -6.91 17.01 0.23
CA LEU A 446 -7.51 17.86 1.25
C LEU A 446 -6.70 17.85 2.55
N PHE A 447 -6.12 16.70 2.91
CA PHE A 447 -5.18 16.63 4.03
C PHE A 447 -3.91 17.45 3.80
N LEU A 448 -3.33 17.39 2.58
CA LEU A 448 -2.16 18.20 2.23
C LEU A 448 -2.45 19.70 2.36
N VAL A 449 -3.59 20.16 1.84
CA VAL A 449 -4.04 21.56 2.02
C VAL A 449 -4.17 21.91 3.49
N TYR A 450 -4.70 20.99 4.30
CA TYR A 450 -4.94 21.22 5.71
C TYR A 450 -3.65 21.45 6.51
N ILE A 451 -2.68 20.53 6.36
CA ILE A 451 -1.43 20.52 7.12
C ILE A 451 -0.38 21.52 6.57
N ASN A 452 -0.65 22.12 5.41
CA ASN A 452 0.35 22.82 4.59
C ASN A 452 1.13 23.93 5.30
N ASP A 453 0.53 24.60 6.27
CA ASP A 453 1.07 25.76 6.98
C ASP A 453 1.65 25.43 8.36
N ILE A 454 1.66 24.16 8.79
CA ILE A 454 2.20 23.76 10.10
C ILE A 454 3.70 24.08 10.25
N GLY A 455 4.44 24.04 9.14
CA GLY A 455 5.86 24.36 9.12
C GLY A 455 6.17 25.85 9.04
N ASN A 456 5.15 26.71 8.92
CA ASN A 456 5.36 28.15 8.82
C ASN A 456 5.85 28.69 10.17
N ARG A 457 6.81 29.62 10.14
CA ARG A 457 7.38 30.31 11.31
C ARG A 457 8.27 29.45 12.23
N LEU A 458 8.55 28.20 11.87
CA LEU A 458 9.50 27.37 12.62
C LEU A 458 10.95 27.79 12.31
N GLY A 459 11.78 27.87 13.35
CA GLY A 459 13.19 28.24 13.27
C GLY A 459 14.14 27.07 12.96
N SER A 460 13.64 25.84 13.02
CA SER A 460 14.37 24.61 12.71
C SER A 460 13.93 23.98 11.39
N CYS A 461 14.67 22.95 10.94
CA CYS A 461 14.33 22.25 9.70
C CYS A 461 13.09 21.37 9.90
N VAL A 462 12.15 21.46 8.96
CA VAL A 462 10.86 20.76 9.02
C VAL A 462 10.67 19.90 7.78
N ARG A 463 10.24 18.66 8.01
CA ARG A 463 10.01 17.66 6.97
C ARG A 463 8.68 16.96 7.20
N LEU A 464 7.83 16.97 6.18
CA LEU A 464 6.51 16.36 6.20
C LEU A 464 6.41 15.20 5.19
N PHE A 465 5.81 14.10 5.61
CA PHE A 465 5.33 13.06 4.71
C PHE A 465 3.89 12.73 5.08
N ALA A 466 2.95 13.43 4.44
CA ALA A 466 1.56 13.44 4.86
C ALA A 466 1.44 13.87 6.34
N ASP A 467 0.99 12.97 7.22
CA ASP A 467 0.87 13.18 8.67
C ASP A 467 2.18 12.93 9.43
N ASP A 468 3.17 12.23 8.86
CA ASP A 468 4.46 12.05 9.52
C ASP A 468 5.25 13.37 9.49
N LEU A 469 5.46 13.97 10.66
CA LEU A 469 6.22 15.21 10.84
C LEU A 469 7.54 14.93 11.55
N VAL A 470 8.64 15.47 11.03
CA VAL A 470 9.91 15.54 11.75
C VAL A 470 10.43 16.97 11.76
N VAL A 471 10.81 17.44 12.94
CA VAL A 471 11.49 18.73 13.15
C VAL A 471 12.85 18.44 13.74
N TYR A 472 13.89 19.04 13.18
CA TYR A 472 15.25 18.75 13.58
C TYR A 472 16.15 19.96 13.45
N ARG A 473 17.17 20.00 14.30
CA ARG A 473 18.12 21.11 14.39
C ARG A 473 19.53 20.62 14.65
N ALA A 474 20.52 21.31 14.08
CA ALA A 474 21.89 21.21 14.53
C ALA A 474 22.00 21.81 15.95
N VAL A 475 22.60 21.08 16.88
CA VAL A 475 22.69 21.47 18.30
C VAL A 475 24.17 21.58 18.68
N SER A 476 24.60 22.79 19.00
CA SER A 476 25.94 23.08 19.53
C SER A 476 25.90 23.59 20.97
N SER A 477 24.76 24.13 21.41
CA SER A 477 24.55 24.68 22.75
C SER A 477 23.13 24.40 23.24
N GLU A 478 22.86 24.72 24.51
CA GLU A 478 21.51 24.65 25.07
C GLU A 478 20.54 25.64 24.40
N GLU A 479 21.04 26.77 23.89
CA GLU A 479 20.23 27.74 23.13
C GLU A 479 19.58 27.11 21.89
N ASP A 480 20.31 26.26 21.17
CA ASP A 480 19.75 25.52 20.04
C ASP A 480 18.62 24.58 20.46
N CYS A 481 18.72 23.99 21.65
CA CYS A 481 17.66 23.17 22.23
C CYS A 481 16.43 24.00 22.60
N LEU A 482 16.63 25.22 23.13
CA LEU A 482 15.53 26.14 23.46
C LEU A 482 14.76 26.56 22.19
N ILE A 483 15.46 26.84 21.08
CA ILE A 483 14.80 27.15 19.81
C ILE A 483 13.98 25.95 19.30
N LEU A 484 14.54 24.73 19.37
CA LEU A 484 13.81 23.53 18.98
C LEU A 484 12.62 23.24 19.92
N GLN A 485 12.69 23.62 21.19
CA GLN A 485 11.58 23.56 22.14
C GLN A 485 10.49 24.63 21.86
N GLU A 486 10.90 25.82 21.42
CA GLU A 486 9.97 26.86 20.96
C GLU A 486 9.20 26.39 19.73
N ASP A 487 9.88 25.76 18.77
CA ASP A 487 9.25 25.17 17.58
C ASP A 487 8.19 24.11 17.95
N LEU A 488 8.44 23.29 18.97
CA LEU A 488 7.43 22.37 19.49
C LEU A 488 6.21 23.10 20.05
N SER A 489 6.43 24.17 20.81
CA SER A 489 5.36 24.98 21.40
C SER A 489 4.49 25.64 20.30
N LEU A 490 5.12 26.07 19.20
CA LEU A 490 4.42 26.59 18.02
C LEU A 490 3.58 25.51 17.33
N ILE A 491 4.09 24.29 17.22
CA ILE A 491 3.34 23.14 16.67
C ILE A 491 2.14 22.80 17.54
N GLU A 492 2.28 22.84 18.87
CA GLU A 492 1.17 22.61 19.80
C GLU A 492 0.10 23.68 19.71
N THR A 493 0.52 24.95 19.59
CA THR A 493 -0.38 26.08 19.37
C THR A 493 -1.15 25.87 18.06
N TRP A 494 -0.44 25.54 16.97
CA TRP A 494 -1.08 25.22 15.68
C TRP A 494 -2.06 24.05 15.82
N CYS A 495 -1.69 22.98 16.53
CA CYS A 495 -2.58 21.83 16.77
C CYS A 495 -3.84 22.24 17.51
N THR A 496 -3.73 23.13 18.49
CA THR A 496 -4.85 23.64 19.28
C THR A 496 -5.78 24.50 18.41
N GLU A 497 -5.23 25.45 17.63
CA GLU A 497 -6.00 26.32 16.74
C GLU A 497 -6.72 25.54 15.63
N TRP A 498 -6.02 24.58 15.03
CA TRP A 498 -6.49 23.75 13.93
C TRP A 498 -7.07 22.40 14.40
N LEU A 499 -7.40 22.25 15.69
CA LEU A 499 -8.08 21.09 16.26
C LEU A 499 -7.48 19.72 15.87
N MET A 500 -6.15 19.66 15.75
CA MET A 500 -5.40 18.44 15.55
C MET A 500 -4.89 17.92 16.89
N SER A 501 -4.74 16.61 17.01
CA SER A 501 -4.30 15.96 18.24
C SER A 501 -3.03 15.18 17.99
N ILE A 502 -2.02 15.42 18.82
CA ILE A 502 -0.75 14.70 18.79
C ILE A 502 -0.89 13.36 19.54
N ASN A 503 -0.22 12.33 19.05
CA ASN A 503 -0.06 11.04 19.73
C ASN A 503 1.24 11.04 20.53
N TYR A 504 1.18 11.59 21.75
CA TYR A 504 2.36 11.74 22.61
C TYR A 504 3.17 10.44 22.75
N ASN A 505 2.52 9.31 23.00
CA ASN A 505 3.19 8.01 23.22
C ASN A 505 4.02 7.53 22.02
N LYS A 506 3.72 8.00 20.81
CA LYS A 506 4.46 7.65 19.60
C LYS A 506 5.46 8.72 19.17
N CYS A 507 5.40 9.90 19.77
CA CYS A 507 6.40 10.93 19.54
C CYS A 507 7.72 10.48 20.18
N LYS A 508 8.83 10.65 19.47
CA LYS A 508 10.16 10.22 19.91
C LYS A 508 11.22 11.26 19.54
N CYS A 509 12.23 11.39 20.39
CA CYS A 509 13.43 12.16 20.12
C CYS A 509 14.61 11.23 19.80
N VAL A 510 15.38 11.55 18.77
CA VAL A 510 16.68 10.91 18.49
C VAL A 510 17.74 12.00 18.40
N SER A 511 18.75 11.93 19.27
CA SER A 511 19.95 12.76 19.18
C SER A 511 21.03 12.02 18.38
N PHE A 512 21.35 12.51 17.20
CA PHE A 512 22.44 12.00 16.37
C PHE A 512 23.74 12.69 16.76
N SER A 513 24.68 11.93 17.33
CA SER A 513 25.97 12.47 17.76
C SER A 513 27.06 11.39 17.77
N LYS A 514 28.29 11.83 17.52
CA LYS A 514 29.52 11.04 17.75
C LYS A 514 30.38 11.63 18.87
N SER A 515 29.91 12.71 19.52
CA SER A 515 30.61 13.35 20.64
C SER A 515 30.61 12.42 21.85
N ARG A 516 31.70 12.45 22.63
CA ARG A 516 31.76 11.81 23.96
C ARG A 516 30.94 12.60 24.99
N ASN A 517 30.79 13.90 24.78
CA ASN A 517 30.04 14.82 25.63
C ASN A 517 28.95 15.48 24.76
N PRO A 518 27.84 14.78 24.45
CA PRO A 518 26.72 15.36 23.73
C PRO A 518 25.96 16.37 24.60
N VAL A 519 25.27 17.33 23.96
CA VAL A 519 24.33 18.21 24.65
C VAL A 519 23.13 17.36 25.06
N ASN A 520 22.84 17.35 26.36
CA ASN A 520 21.73 16.59 26.93
C ASN A 520 20.61 17.55 27.31
N TYR A 521 19.53 17.50 26.54
CA TYR A 521 18.32 18.27 26.77
C TYR A 521 17.09 17.36 26.73
N THR A 522 16.08 17.67 27.55
CA THR A 522 14.81 16.93 27.59
C THR A 522 13.71 17.80 27.03
N TYR A 523 13.33 17.53 25.79
CA TYR A 523 12.23 18.22 25.13
C TYR A 523 10.87 17.83 25.74
N GLN A 524 9.97 18.79 25.84
CA GLN A 524 8.63 18.61 26.37
C GLN A 524 7.57 18.82 25.30
N LEU A 525 6.54 17.99 25.34
CA LEU A 525 5.34 18.07 24.52
C LEU A 525 4.14 17.85 25.44
N THR A 526 3.20 18.78 25.46
CA THR A 526 1.99 18.81 26.28
C THR A 526 2.34 18.73 27.76
N SER A 527 3.40 19.45 28.14
CA SER A 527 4.01 19.43 29.48
C SER A 527 4.52 18.05 29.92
N GLN A 528 4.78 17.13 28.99
CA GLN A 528 5.33 15.81 29.26
C GLN A 528 6.65 15.59 28.48
N PRO A 529 7.66 14.91 29.08
CA PRO A 529 8.98 14.76 28.46
C PRO A 529 8.99 13.72 27.32
N ILE A 530 9.30 14.16 26.10
CA ILE A 530 9.39 13.27 24.93
C ILE A 530 10.44 12.18 25.17
N GLU A 531 10.08 10.93 24.95
CA GLU A 531 10.99 9.79 25.09
C GLU A 531 12.16 9.89 24.10
N LYS A 532 13.38 9.96 24.63
CA LYS A 532 14.62 9.89 23.87
C LYS A 532 15.01 8.44 23.62
N VAL A 533 15.19 8.07 22.35
CA VAL A 533 15.51 6.69 21.93
C VAL A 533 16.81 6.65 21.13
N SER A 534 17.52 5.51 21.19
CA SER A 534 18.76 5.28 20.44
C SER A 534 18.51 4.86 18.99
N SER A 535 17.31 4.39 18.67
CA SER A 535 16.92 4.05 17.29
C SER A 535 15.43 4.27 17.10
N PHE A 536 15.06 4.90 15.98
CA PHE A 536 13.67 5.14 15.62
C PHE A 536 13.39 4.70 14.19
N LYS A 537 12.21 4.10 13.96
CA LYS A 537 11.78 3.67 12.63
C LYS A 537 11.00 4.79 11.94
N TYR A 538 11.65 5.51 11.04
CA TYR A 538 11.05 6.58 10.26
C TYR A 538 10.92 6.18 8.79
N LEU A 539 9.71 6.32 8.22
CA LEU A 539 9.40 5.99 6.81
C LEU A 539 9.90 4.61 6.35
N GLY A 540 9.90 3.64 7.27
CA GLY A 540 10.30 2.26 7.00
C GLY A 540 11.79 1.93 7.20
N VAL A 541 12.63 2.92 7.55
CA VAL A 541 14.06 2.74 7.83
C VAL A 541 14.33 3.02 9.31
N HIS A 542 15.14 2.17 9.95
CA HIS A 542 15.60 2.43 11.32
C HIS A 542 16.81 3.36 11.29
N LEU A 543 16.66 4.55 11.87
CA LEU A 543 17.71 5.53 12.07
C LEU A 543 18.26 5.37 13.49
N SER A 544 19.54 4.99 13.61
CA SER A 544 20.22 4.85 14.90
C SER A 544 20.94 6.17 15.24
N SER A 545 21.06 6.54 16.51
CA SER A 545 21.74 7.76 16.97
C SER A 545 23.21 7.85 16.52
N ASP A 546 23.83 6.71 16.26
CA ASP A 546 25.19 6.56 15.77
C ASP A 546 25.27 6.40 14.22
N LEU A 547 24.14 6.48 13.53
CA LEU A 547 23.95 6.21 12.10
C LEU A 547 24.44 4.82 11.65
N SER A 548 24.48 3.84 12.56
CA SER A 548 24.74 2.45 12.20
C SER A 548 23.50 1.82 11.56
N TRP A 549 23.71 1.15 10.42
CA TRP A 549 22.69 0.41 9.70
C TRP A 549 22.44 -1.01 10.25
N ARG A 550 23.14 -1.41 11.31
CA ARG A 550 23.03 -2.75 11.90
C ARG A 550 21.59 -3.07 12.32
N THR A 551 20.98 -2.21 13.13
CA THR A 551 19.61 -2.38 13.62
C THR A 551 18.62 -2.54 12.46
N HIS A 552 18.74 -1.69 11.43
CA HIS A 552 17.90 -1.77 10.25
C HIS A 552 18.08 -3.11 9.50
N ILE A 553 19.34 -3.52 9.27
CA ILE A 553 19.66 -4.73 8.54
C ILE A 553 19.19 -5.99 9.26
N GLU A 554 19.33 -6.05 10.59
CA GLU A 554 18.81 -7.16 11.41
C GLU A 554 17.27 -7.26 11.30
N HIS A 555 16.56 -6.13 11.29
CA HIS A 555 15.09 -6.11 11.13
C HIS A 555 14.65 -6.57 9.73
N ILE A 556 15.25 -6.04 8.65
CA ILE A 556 14.87 -6.42 7.28
C ILE A 556 15.24 -7.87 6.98
N THR A 557 16.40 -8.35 7.45
CA THR A 557 16.84 -9.74 7.26
C THR A 557 15.94 -10.71 8.01
N SER A 558 15.53 -10.38 9.24
CA SER A 558 14.55 -11.17 10.01
C SER A 558 13.20 -11.24 9.28
N SER A 559 12.67 -10.09 8.82
CA SER A 559 11.41 -10.03 8.05
C SER A 559 11.47 -10.80 6.74
N ALA A 560 12.58 -10.67 6.00
CA ALA A 560 12.82 -11.38 4.75
C ALA A 560 12.92 -12.90 4.99
N ASN A 561 13.62 -13.35 6.03
CA ASN A 561 13.71 -14.77 6.39
C ASN A 561 12.36 -15.37 6.79
N LYS A 562 11.55 -14.67 7.58
CA LYS A 562 10.17 -15.11 7.91
C LYS A 562 9.35 -15.31 6.64
N THR A 563 9.48 -14.40 5.69
CA THR A 563 8.80 -14.45 4.39
C THR A 563 9.31 -15.60 3.53
N LEU A 564 10.63 -15.78 3.43
CA LEU A 564 11.25 -16.89 2.71
C LEU A 564 10.83 -18.24 3.32
N GLY A 565 10.82 -18.37 4.65
CA GLY A 565 10.35 -19.57 5.33
C GLY A 565 8.88 -19.88 5.03
N PHE A 566 8.02 -18.86 4.96
CA PHE A 566 6.64 -19.01 4.50
C PHE A 566 6.57 -19.52 3.05
N LEU A 567 7.34 -18.95 2.13
CA LEU A 567 7.39 -19.39 0.73
C LEU A 567 7.90 -20.84 0.62
N ARG A 568 8.93 -21.22 1.39
CA ARG A 568 9.44 -22.60 1.42
C ARG A 568 8.35 -23.62 1.78
N ARG A 569 7.47 -23.28 2.73
CA ARG A 569 6.37 -24.16 3.15
C ARG A 569 5.24 -24.24 2.11
N ARG A 570 4.90 -23.14 1.46
CA ARG A 570 3.73 -23.07 0.57
C ARG A 570 4.03 -23.36 -0.91
N LEU A 571 5.27 -23.13 -1.35
CA LEU A 571 5.69 -23.20 -2.74
C LEU A 571 6.76 -24.28 -2.97
N SER A 572 6.96 -25.23 -2.06
CA SER A 572 7.93 -26.31 -2.22
C SER A 572 7.71 -27.12 -3.51
N GLN A 573 6.45 -27.41 -3.83
CA GLN A 573 6.00 -28.23 -4.97
C GLN A 573 5.75 -27.43 -6.26
N THR A 574 6.10 -26.14 -6.32
CA THR A 574 5.86 -25.31 -7.51
C THR A 574 7.10 -25.21 -8.41
N SER A 575 6.90 -24.74 -9.63
CA SER A 575 7.99 -24.52 -10.59
C SER A 575 9.00 -23.46 -10.09
N PRO A 576 10.29 -23.54 -10.52
CA PRO A 576 11.31 -22.54 -10.21
C PRO A 576 10.89 -21.12 -10.60
N LYS A 577 10.17 -20.95 -11.72
CA LYS A 577 9.65 -19.64 -12.19
C LYS A 577 8.76 -18.97 -11.15
N ILE A 578 7.82 -19.71 -10.55
CA ILE A 578 6.93 -19.18 -9.49
C ILE A 578 7.72 -18.85 -8.23
N LYS A 579 8.65 -19.73 -7.84
CA LYS A 579 9.50 -19.52 -6.65
C LYS A 579 10.36 -18.26 -6.81
N GLN A 580 10.98 -18.07 -7.97
CA GLN A 580 11.81 -16.92 -8.28
C GLN A 580 10.98 -15.64 -8.30
N LEU A 581 9.84 -15.61 -8.99
CA LEU A 581 8.97 -14.43 -9.01
C LEU A 581 8.46 -14.08 -7.61
N SER A 582 8.08 -15.07 -6.81
CA SER A 582 7.65 -14.87 -5.42
C SER A 582 8.79 -14.36 -4.53
N TYR A 583 10.01 -14.84 -4.73
CA TYR A 583 11.20 -14.33 -4.05
C TYR A 583 11.44 -12.85 -4.40
N CYS A 584 11.51 -12.53 -5.70
CA CYS A 584 11.76 -11.17 -6.18
C CYS A 584 10.73 -10.16 -5.66
N THR A 585 9.45 -10.55 -5.63
CA THR A 585 8.34 -9.64 -5.28
C THR A 585 8.11 -9.48 -3.78
N LEU A 586 8.45 -10.47 -2.95
CA LEU A 586 8.13 -10.44 -1.51
C LEU A 586 9.32 -10.46 -0.56
N VAL A 587 10.40 -11.14 -0.94
CA VAL A 587 11.58 -11.30 -0.09
C VAL A 587 12.61 -10.25 -0.47
N ARG A 588 12.97 -10.21 -1.76
CA ARG A 588 13.97 -9.27 -2.27
C ARG A 588 13.53 -7.81 -2.14
N SER A 589 12.28 -7.50 -2.49
CA SER A 589 11.71 -6.15 -2.34
C SER A 589 11.84 -5.57 -0.93
N LYS A 590 11.73 -6.40 0.12
CA LYS A 590 11.94 -5.97 1.52
C LYS A 590 13.38 -5.60 1.82
N MET A 591 14.34 -6.26 1.17
CA MET A 591 15.77 -6.01 1.31
C MET A 591 16.26 -4.90 0.39
N GLU A 592 15.44 -4.37 -0.51
CA GLU A 592 15.81 -3.30 -1.46
C GLU A 592 15.11 -1.97 -1.14
N TYR A 593 14.02 -2.00 -0.36
CA TYR A 593 13.30 -0.79 0.03
C TYR A 593 14.24 0.26 0.65
N ALA A 594 14.28 1.44 0.02
CA ALA A 594 15.10 2.59 0.41
C ALA A 594 16.61 2.29 0.56
N SER A 595 17.15 1.29 -0.16
CA SER A 595 18.56 0.90 -0.05
C SER A 595 19.55 2.01 -0.42
N THR A 596 19.12 3.01 -1.18
CA THR A 596 19.88 4.24 -1.45
C THR A 596 20.29 4.96 -0.15
N ILE A 597 19.50 4.82 0.92
CA ILE A 597 19.74 5.49 2.21
C ILE A 597 20.68 4.67 3.10
N TRP A 598 20.40 3.38 3.27
CA TRP A 598 21.05 2.59 4.32
C TRP A 598 22.16 1.66 3.81
N ASN A 599 22.63 1.82 2.57
CA ASN A 599 23.60 0.90 1.96
C ASN A 599 24.83 0.66 2.87
N PRO A 600 25.01 -0.55 3.42
CA PRO A 600 26.08 -0.80 4.38
C PRO A 600 27.45 -0.85 3.69
N HIS A 601 28.44 -0.19 4.27
CA HIS A 601 29.83 -0.32 3.83
C HIS A 601 30.56 -1.50 4.52
N GLN A 602 30.04 -1.97 5.66
CA GLN A 602 30.62 -3.10 6.38
C GLN A 602 30.28 -4.43 5.69
N ALA A 603 31.31 -5.22 5.37
CA ALA A 603 31.17 -6.48 4.63
C ALA A 603 30.19 -7.46 5.31
N TYR A 604 30.32 -7.66 6.63
CA TYR A 604 29.45 -8.59 7.37
C TYR A 604 27.95 -8.26 7.25
N LEU A 605 27.58 -6.98 7.18
CA LEU A 605 26.20 -6.54 6.98
C LEU A 605 25.71 -6.83 5.56
N SER A 606 26.57 -6.62 4.56
CA SER A 606 26.28 -7.00 3.17
C SER A 606 26.13 -8.52 3.03
N ASP A 607 26.97 -9.30 3.70
CA ASP A 607 26.93 -10.76 3.69
C ASP A 607 25.66 -11.33 4.33
N MET A 608 25.14 -10.68 5.37
CA MET A 608 23.84 -11.03 5.96
C MET A 608 22.70 -10.95 4.94
N LEU A 609 22.72 -9.95 4.05
CA LEU A 609 21.73 -9.78 2.98
C LEU A 609 21.94 -10.85 1.89
N GLU A 610 23.18 -11.02 1.41
CA GLU A 610 23.51 -12.02 0.39
C GLU A 610 23.19 -13.44 0.84
N SER A 611 23.38 -13.77 2.12
CA SER A 611 23.01 -15.06 2.72
C SER A 611 21.52 -15.41 2.51
N ILE A 612 20.63 -14.42 2.50
CA ILE A 612 19.20 -14.66 2.23
C ILE A 612 18.99 -14.98 0.75
N GLN A 613 19.64 -14.24 -0.16
CA GLN A 613 19.58 -14.56 -1.59
C GLN A 613 20.18 -15.93 -1.89
N ASN A 614 21.26 -16.33 -1.21
CA ASN A 614 21.87 -17.65 -1.32
C ASN A 614 20.88 -18.75 -0.92
N ARG A 615 20.24 -18.62 0.24
CA ARG A 615 19.21 -19.57 0.70
C ARG A 615 18.00 -19.61 -0.23
N ALA A 616 17.57 -18.46 -0.76
CA ALA A 616 16.48 -18.38 -1.72
C ALA A 616 16.82 -19.06 -3.05
N THR A 617 18.03 -18.88 -3.55
CA THR A 617 18.54 -19.50 -4.80
C THR A 617 18.45 -21.02 -4.72
N ARG A 618 18.96 -21.61 -3.62
CA ARG A 618 18.85 -23.05 -3.36
C ARG A 618 17.40 -23.52 -3.29
N PHE A 619 16.53 -22.75 -2.63
CA PHE A 619 15.10 -23.05 -2.57
C PHE A 619 14.41 -23.03 -3.95
N ILE A 620 14.73 -22.02 -4.78
CA ILE A 620 14.14 -21.83 -6.11
C ILE A 620 14.43 -23.04 -7.00
N LEU A 621 15.68 -23.48 -7.03
CA LEU A 621 16.13 -24.62 -7.84
C LEU A 621 15.88 -25.98 -7.17
N ALA A 622 15.53 -25.99 -5.88
CA ALA A 622 15.51 -27.18 -5.04
C ALA A 622 16.86 -27.93 -5.00
N ASP A 623 17.98 -27.20 -5.19
CA ASP A 623 19.34 -27.73 -5.13
C ASP A 623 20.01 -27.39 -3.79
N TYR A 624 20.17 -28.43 -2.96
CA TYR A 624 20.83 -28.36 -1.65
C TYR A 624 22.16 -29.12 -1.63
N SER A 625 22.68 -29.51 -2.80
CA SER A 625 23.99 -30.13 -2.96
C SER A 625 25.11 -29.07 -2.84
N PRO A 626 26.39 -29.45 -2.73
CA PRO A 626 27.51 -28.51 -2.59
C PRO A 626 27.84 -27.75 -3.89
N THR A 627 26.89 -27.58 -4.82
CA THR A 627 27.03 -26.73 -6.01
C THR A 627 27.41 -25.30 -5.63
N SER A 628 28.28 -24.69 -6.44
CA SER A 628 28.65 -23.29 -6.35
C SER A 628 27.41 -22.39 -6.39
N ILE A 629 27.24 -21.58 -5.34
CA ILE A 629 26.09 -20.68 -5.24
C ILE A 629 26.08 -19.61 -6.34
N SER A 630 27.27 -19.20 -6.80
CA SER A 630 27.43 -18.25 -7.89
C SER A 630 26.91 -18.82 -9.21
N ALA A 631 27.18 -20.10 -9.49
CA ALA A 631 26.66 -20.79 -10.67
C ALA A 631 25.13 -20.90 -10.62
N LEU A 632 24.56 -21.23 -9.44
CA LEU A 632 23.12 -21.28 -9.26
C LEU A 632 22.46 -19.90 -9.46
N LYS A 633 23.05 -18.82 -8.93
CA LYS A 633 22.57 -17.45 -9.17
C LYS A 633 22.61 -17.08 -10.66
N ALA A 634 23.69 -17.43 -11.36
CA ALA A 634 23.85 -17.18 -12.79
C ALA A 634 22.76 -17.89 -13.62
N SER A 635 22.45 -19.16 -13.30
CA SER A 635 21.38 -19.93 -13.96
C SER A 635 19.97 -19.32 -13.81
N LEU A 636 19.76 -18.52 -12.75
CA LEU A 636 18.51 -17.80 -12.49
C LEU A 636 18.57 -16.34 -12.97
N SER A 637 19.70 -15.87 -13.51
CA SER A 637 19.94 -14.45 -13.80
C SER A 637 19.66 -13.56 -12.57
N LEU A 638 20.07 -14.00 -11.38
CA LEU A 638 19.97 -13.23 -10.14
C LEU A 638 21.28 -12.48 -9.88
N PRO A 639 21.36 -11.17 -10.13
CA PRO A 639 22.55 -10.40 -9.79
C PRO A 639 22.73 -10.30 -8.27
N LEU A 640 23.93 -9.95 -7.83
CA LEU A 640 24.21 -9.68 -6.43
C LEU A 640 23.34 -8.52 -5.94
N LEU A 641 22.85 -8.62 -4.70
CA LEU A 641 22.08 -7.56 -4.06
C LEU A 641 22.94 -6.29 -3.94
N ASN A 642 24.25 -6.41 -3.76
CA ASN A 642 25.14 -5.24 -3.75
C ASN A 642 25.09 -4.46 -5.07
N THR A 643 25.21 -5.17 -6.20
CA THR A 643 25.09 -4.57 -7.54
C THR A 643 23.73 -3.88 -7.70
N ARG A 644 22.64 -4.54 -7.27
CA ARG A 644 21.30 -3.96 -7.34
C ARG A 644 21.17 -2.68 -6.52
N ARG A 645 21.70 -2.63 -5.28
CA ARG A 645 21.71 -1.40 -4.46
C ARG A 645 22.50 -0.26 -5.12
N THR A 646 23.59 -0.57 -5.84
CA THR A 646 24.35 0.43 -6.60
C THR A 646 23.54 0.96 -7.79
N VAL A 647 22.87 0.07 -8.54
CA VAL A 647 21.96 0.48 -9.62
C VAL A 647 20.82 1.35 -9.08
N ASP A 648 20.19 0.97 -7.97
CA ASP A 648 19.11 1.74 -7.34
C ASP A 648 19.60 3.12 -6.86
N ARG A 649 20.82 3.21 -6.32
CA ARG A 649 21.44 4.47 -5.91
C ARG A 649 21.70 5.39 -7.09
N LEU A 650 22.30 4.89 -8.17
CA LEU A 650 22.58 5.66 -9.37
C LEU A 650 21.29 6.06 -10.11
N SER A 651 20.28 5.18 -10.14
CA SER A 651 18.94 5.48 -10.64
C SER A 651 18.28 6.62 -9.87
N PHE A 652 18.40 6.61 -8.54
CA PHE A 652 17.90 7.68 -7.69
C PHE A 652 18.66 8.99 -7.96
N PHE A 653 19.98 8.93 -8.06
CA PHE A 653 20.82 10.09 -8.30
C PHE A 653 20.61 10.71 -9.69
N HIS A 654 20.42 9.88 -10.73
CA HIS A 654 20.07 10.34 -12.08
C HIS A 654 18.80 11.19 -12.08
N ASN A 655 17.76 10.75 -11.37
CA ASN A 655 16.54 11.53 -11.22
C ASN A 655 16.79 12.83 -10.46
N LEU A 656 17.61 12.81 -9.40
CA LEU A 656 17.98 14.04 -8.69
C LEU A 656 18.72 15.02 -9.60
N PHE A 657 19.62 14.52 -10.45
CA PHE A 657 20.45 15.32 -11.33
C PHE A 657 19.67 15.97 -12.46
N TYR A 658 18.84 15.20 -13.18
CA TYR A 658 18.12 15.69 -14.37
C TYR A 658 16.71 16.20 -14.09
N LYS A 659 16.09 15.78 -12.98
CA LYS A 659 14.69 16.09 -12.62
C LYS A 659 14.56 16.31 -11.10
N PRO A 660 15.27 17.31 -10.54
CA PRO A 660 15.27 17.56 -9.11
C PRO A 660 13.84 17.77 -8.59
N TRP A 661 13.53 17.15 -7.44
CA TRP A 661 12.24 17.29 -6.77
C TRP A 661 12.23 18.40 -5.71
N THR A 662 13.40 19.01 -5.46
CA THR A 662 13.65 20.02 -4.44
C THR A 662 14.56 21.09 -5.02
N ASP A 663 14.43 22.31 -4.52
CA ASP A 663 15.30 23.43 -4.86
C ASP A 663 16.63 23.39 -4.07
N HIS A 664 16.79 22.41 -3.16
CA HIS A 664 18.02 22.23 -2.42
C HIS A 664 19.18 21.82 -3.35
N GLU A 665 20.21 22.66 -3.42
CA GLU A 665 21.44 22.34 -4.12
C GLU A 665 22.25 21.29 -3.33
N PHE A 666 22.14 20.02 -3.73
CA PHE A 666 22.92 18.93 -3.09
C PHE A 666 24.36 18.86 -3.56
N PHE A 667 24.68 19.43 -4.72
CA PHE A 667 25.98 19.29 -5.33
C PHE A 667 26.32 20.49 -6.21
N SER A 668 27.62 20.74 -6.36
CA SER A 668 28.18 21.78 -7.22
C SER A 668 28.92 21.16 -8.40
N SER A 669 29.01 21.93 -9.49
CA SER A 669 29.84 21.59 -10.63
C SER A 669 31.30 21.41 -10.20
N ALA A 670 31.97 20.40 -10.76
CA ALA A 670 33.37 20.15 -10.46
C ALA A 670 34.24 21.35 -10.89
N SER A 671 35.09 21.79 -9.97
CA SER A 671 36.05 22.88 -10.20
C SER A 671 37.09 22.53 -11.28
N HIS A 672 37.39 21.24 -11.46
CA HIS A 672 38.27 20.73 -12.50
C HIS A 672 37.77 19.38 -13.03
N VAL A 673 37.71 19.25 -14.36
CA VAL A 673 37.33 18.03 -15.08
C VAL A 673 38.48 17.61 -16.00
N SER A 674 39.10 16.44 -15.73
CA SER A 674 40.16 15.90 -16.58
C SER A 674 39.57 15.24 -17.83
N LEU A 675 39.86 15.80 -19.01
CA LEU A 675 39.41 15.24 -20.31
C LEU A 675 39.85 13.79 -20.56
N ARG A 676 40.84 13.25 -19.82
CA ARG A 676 41.33 11.87 -19.98
C ARG A 676 40.72 10.88 -18.98
N ARG A 677 40.23 11.35 -17.83
CA ARG A 677 39.83 10.49 -16.71
C ARG A 677 38.40 10.71 -16.25
N ASP A 678 37.83 11.86 -16.54
CA ASP A 678 36.52 12.30 -16.07
C ASP A 678 35.57 12.51 -17.25
N HIS A 679 34.27 12.42 -16.98
CA HIS A 679 33.22 12.75 -17.95
C HIS A 679 32.73 14.20 -17.78
N CYS A 680 32.07 14.74 -18.80
CA CYS A 680 31.57 16.13 -18.81
C CYS A 680 30.57 16.46 -17.69
N GLN A 681 29.81 15.48 -17.20
CA GLN A 681 28.81 15.65 -16.11
C GLN A 681 29.39 15.42 -14.69
N LYS A 682 30.70 15.60 -14.50
CA LYS A 682 31.37 15.33 -13.22
C LYS A 682 30.97 16.34 -12.16
N ILE A 683 30.76 15.83 -10.95
CA ILE A 683 30.31 16.60 -9.79
C ILE A 683 31.45 16.72 -8.77
N GLU A 684 31.54 17.87 -8.10
CA GLU A 684 32.55 18.09 -7.06
C GLU A 684 32.32 17.13 -5.88
N MET A 685 33.39 16.49 -5.41
CA MET A 685 33.30 15.60 -4.25
C MET A 685 33.30 16.43 -2.97
N PRO A 686 32.28 16.32 -2.09
CA PRO A 686 32.27 17.08 -0.86
C PRO A 686 33.43 16.65 0.06
N PHE A 687 34.02 17.61 0.77
CA PHE A 687 35.12 17.32 1.70
C PHE A 687 34.63 16.53 2.92
N ALA A 688 35.12 15.29 3.06
CA ALA A 688 34.73 14.41 4.16
C ALA A 688 35.84 14.21 5.18
N ARG A 689 35.64 14.79 6.37
CA ARG A 689 36.50 14.63 7.56
C ARG A 689 36.30 13.28 8.24
N THR A 690 35.10 12.71 8.11
CA THR A 690 34.69 11.49 8.82
C THR A 690 34.38 10.35 7.86
N ASN A 691 34.64 9.11 8.31
CA ASN A 691 34.16 7.91 7.59
C ASN A 691 32.63 7.84 7.53
N THR A 692 31.94 8.46 8.47
CA THR A 692 30.48 8.59 8.49
C THR A 692 29.99 9.35 7.26
N LEU A 693 30.60 10.48 6.89
CA LEU A 693 30.22 11.21 5.68
C LEU A 693 30.68 10.50 4.40
N LYS A 694 31.88 9.89 4.38
CA LYS A 694 32.36 9.12 3.19
C LYS A 694 31.44 7.97 2.79
N ASN A 695 30.69 7.44 3.75
CA ASN A 695 29.71 6.36 3.54
C ASN A 695 28.26 6.86 3.61
N SER A 696 28.03 8.17 3.49
CA SER A 696 26.68 8.74 3.44
C SER A 696 26.03 8.50 2.06
N PRO A 697 24.70 8.55 1.96
CA PRO A 697 23.99 8.39 0.69
C PRO A 697 24.49 9.33 -0.40
N LEU A 698 24.56 10.64 -0.12
CA LEU A 698 24.97 11.65 -1.10
C LEU A 698 26.42 11.44 -1.56
N PHE A 699 27.35 11.18 -0.63
CA PHE A 699 28.75 10.97 -0.97
C PHE A 699 28.93 9.75 -1.88
N LEU A 700 28.25 8.64 -1.55
CA LEU A 700 28.29 7.42 -2.36
C LEU A 700 27.65 7.63 -3.73
N CYS A 701 26.55 8.40 -3.83
CA CYS A 701 25.94 8.74 -5.10
C CYS A 701 26.92 9.49 -6.02
N ILE A 702 27.54 10.57 -5.52
CA ILE A 702 28.46 11.40 -6.30
C ILE A 702 29.69 10.58 -6.72
N ARG A 703 30.26 9.81 -5.78
CA ARG A 703 31.44 8.98 -6.06
C ARG A 703 31.17 7.98 -7.18
N ASP A 704 30.05 7.27 -7.09
CA ASP A 704 29.74 6.23 -8.07
C ASP A 704 29.28 6.84 -9.40
N TRP A 705 28.61 8.00 -9.38
CA TRP A 705 28.25 8.77 -10.58
C TRP A 705 29.50 9.20 -11.34
N ASN A 706 30.46 9.82 -10.64
CA ASN A 706 31.72 10.28 -11.21
C ASN A 706 32.59 9.14 -11.79
N ALA A 707 32.33 7.90 -11.41
CA ALA A 707 33.03 6.73 -11.91
C ALA A 707 32.36 6.11 -13.15
N LEU A 708 31.17 6.58 -13.55
CA LEU A 708 30.47 6.04 -14.71
C LEU A 708 31.08 6.51 -16.05
N PRO A 709 31.03 5.68 -17.10
CA PRO A 709 31.41 6.10 -18.45
C PRO A 709 30.55 7.24 -18.99
N GLU A 710 31.16 8.15 -19.76
CA GLU A 710 30.49 9.29 -20.39
C GLU A 710 29.23 8.94 -21.21
N PRO A 711 29.20 7.85 -22.02
CA PRO A 711 28.00 7.47 -22.77
C PRO A 711 26.81 7.11 -21.90
N ILE A 712 27.01 6.76 -20.62
CA ILE A 712 25.93 6.41 -19.69
C ILE A 712 25.43 7.66 -18.98
N VAL A 713 26.33 8.48 -18.42
CA VAL A 713 25.94 9.67 -17.64
C VAL A 713 25.25 10.74 -18.47
N THR A 714 25.51 10.81 -19.79
CA THR A 714 24.90 11.78 -20.70
C THR A 714 23.46 11.44 -21.09
N ILE A 715 22.97 10.25 -20.76
CA ILE A 715 21.61 9.82 -21.09
C ILE A 715 20.63 10.57 -20.18
N THR A 716 19.79 11.43 -20.75
CA THR A 716 18.77 12.20 -20.00
C THR A 716 17.48 11.42 -19.76
N ASP A 717 17.14 10.45 -20.61
CA ASP A 717 15.99 9.58 -20.42
C ASP A 717 16.28 8.51 -19.35
N HIS A 718 15.45 8.49 -18.30
CA HIS A 718 15.67 7.61 -17.15
C HIS A 718 15.54 6.12 -17.48
N ALA A 719 14.65 5.75 -18.40
CA ALA A 719 14.44 4.36 -18.77
C ALA A 719 15.62 3.81 -19.59
N LEU A 720 16.12 4.60 -20.55
CA LEU A 720 17.32 4.28 -21.32
C LEU A 720 18.56 4.24 -20.42
N PHE A 721 18.72 5.21 -19.52
CA PHE A 721 19.83 5.24 -18.55
C PHE A 721 19.86 3.95 -17.73
N LEU A 722 18.72 3.54 -17.18
CA LEU A 722 18.61 2.31 -16.40
C LEU A 722 18.96 1.05 -17.20
N ALA A 723 18.58 0.99 -18.47
CA ALA A 723 18.89 -0.14 -19.34
C ALA A 723 20.39 -0.26 -19.60
N GLU A 724 21.07 0.84 -19.95
CA GLU A 724 22.51 0.86 -20.20
C GLU A 724 23.34 0.68 -18.92
N LEU A 725 22.92 1.32 -17.82
CA LEU A 725 23.54 1.13 -16.51
C LEU A 725 23.48 -0.33 -16.06
N SER A 726 22.34 -0.99 -16.25
CA SER A 726 22.18 -2.40 -15.88
C SER A 726 23.08 -3.30 -16.70
N LYS A 727 23.28 -3.02 -18.00
CA LYS A 727 24.25 -3.76 -18.83
C LYS A 727 25.67 -3.56 -18.32
N HIS A 728 26.06 -2.32 -18.04
CA HIS A 728 27.39 -1.98 -17.54
C HIS A 728 27.73 -2.64 -16.20
N MET A 729 26.74 -2.80 -15.33
CA MET A 729 26.93 -3.34 -13.97
C MET A 729 26.79 -4.87 -13.87
N ILE A 730 26.25 -5.53 -14.90
CA ILE A 730 25.96 -6.99 -14.91
C ILE A 730 26.93 -7.77 -15.81
N VAL A 731 27.62 -7.10 -16.75
CA VAL A 731 28.82 -7.61 -17.42
C VAL A 731 29.99 -7.57 -16.45
#